data_AF-F8P3I2-F1
#
_entry.id   AF-F8P3I2-F1
#
_cell.length_a   1.000
_cell.length_b   1.000
_cell.length_c   1.000
_cell.angle_alpha   90.00
_cell.angle_beta   90.00
_cell.angle_gamma   90.00
#
_symmetry.space_group_name_H-M   'P 1'
#
loop_
_entity.id
_entity.type
_entity.pdbx_description
1 polymer ?
#
loop_
_entity_poly.entity_id
_entity_poly.type
_entity_poly.pdbx_seq_one_letter_code
_entity_poly.pdbx_strand_id
1 'polypeptide(L)'
;MNRIHRRRALLLLLLLLLVFSLFSTWRVLTLPGPHSTDHVVRLFERALPIDARSLTAILPVSSPHNLSATLAPLLDSPTKLARVILVCPQPILSDVRKTLAQLVYTGSHQHPQFSLYPASHLHSHSLISLAASRVKSDWILFLNDDGLAGVGKRTRDMLLNPLAIPLPLGPTGAISRRSTSCTPPASVPYPASHLSPPFVAPLSVFHLAANLSTLGYNHPWLDLANLVSRSRSDHLAAVLLNLDHLTSNPCPALSIRHSLPTTLHPNFNLSAKYASLAADWQHPQTSPHGTFALAFPTVSDLYAFLPVACRLFNTGYSLNLLLYRPNHLHFENANGTHVWSDDCRLSYDVLSINSPSFAHWLASLQHLPDIIVALTEQDSVSSGISTTLQHESYNHITLVRLPREDIPHSYWMGSLSLLEWQNWNVPEIAISVITTNRPRSLHRLLLSLSHSLYFGDTVLLRINIDQSPDPDPDTLRVVRDLHWAHGDVVVHHRVVHGGLLPAVVEAWYPHHDHSYGVLLEDDVEVSRLFYAWAKMAVLRYRYGDPSNLSPQLFGISLYQQKSIELRPEGRRPFDARALFAANGFEHPATPYLSQIPCSWGAVYFPEQWREFHEYLAVRFSRTGPSPSSGINAGIPTQDIVPAVRSNKWKKSWKKYFIELVYLRGYVMLYPNYDGYASLSTNHLEVGAHVREMGRGEYLRRKEMFGLPLMALGGAALVDLPARTLPPWRRLPVLNLTGCLSTVDELIGQGAARRADLFDCQGPALPYDVPSLFCVH
;
A
#
# COMPACT_ATOMS: atom_id res chain seq x y z
N MET A 1 -68.09 -15.30 -21.46
CA MET A 1 -66.83 -14.64 -21.05
C MET A 1 -66.80 -14.05 -19.62
N ASN A 2 -67.88 -14.07 -18.82
CA ASN A 2 -67.92 -13.43 -17.49
C ASN A 2 -67.61 -14.31 -16.25
N ARG A 3 -67.48 -15.64 -16.39
CA ARG A 3 -67.18 -16.55 -15.24
C ARG A 3 -65.69 -16.81 -15.01
N ILE A 4 -64.86 -16.71 -16.05
CA ILE A 4 -63.41 -16.98 -15.97
C ILE A 4 -62.66 -15.76 -15.38
N HIS A 5 -63.10 -14.53 -15.69
CA HIS A 5 -62.54 -13.32 -15.10
C HIS A 5 -62.87 -13.17 -13.61
N ARG A 6 -64.07 -13.55 -13.16
CA ARG A 6 -64.43 -13.54 -11.73
C ARG A 6 -63.62 -14.55 -10.92
N ARG A 7 -63.33 -15.74 -11.46
CA ARG A 7 -62.48 -16.73 -10.78
C ARG A 7 -61.01 -16.31 -10.68
N ARG A 8 -60.46 -15.65 -11.70
CA ARG A 8 -59.08 -15.12 -11.66
C ARG A 8 -58.95 -13.91 -10.71
N ALA A 9 -59.96 -13.04 -10.66
CA ALA A 9 -59.99 -11.92 -9.71
C ALA A 9 -60.13 -12.40 -8.25
N LEU A 10 -60.94 -13.44 -7.99
CA LEU A 10 -61.07 -14.03 -6.65
C LEU A 10 -59.78 -14.73 -6.20
N LEU A 11 -59.08 -15.42 -7.12
CA LEU A 11 -57.79 -16.07 -6.83
C LEU A 11 -56.69 -15.04 -6.52
N LEU A 12 -56.67 -13.92 -7.26
CA LEU A 12 -55.73 -12.82 -6.99
C LEU A 12 -56.02 -12.12 -5.66
N LEU A 13 -57.29 -11.93 -5.31
CA LEU A 13 -57.68 -11.33 -4.03
C LEU A 13 -57.34 -12.26 -2.84
N LEU A 14 -57.52 -13.57 -3.00
CA LEU A 14 -57.10 -14.58 -2.02
C LEU A 14 -55.58 -14.67 -1.87
N LEU A 15 -54.82 -14.56 -2.97
CA LEU A 15 -53.35 -14.48 -2.93
C LEU A 15 -52.86 -13.19 -2.27
N LEU A 16 -53.49 -12.04 -2.54
CA LEU A 16 -53.16 -10.77 -1.90
C LEU A 16 -53.49 -10.77 -0.40
N LEU A 17 -54.60 -11.41 0.01
CA LEU A 17 -54.96 -11.57 1.42
C LEU A 17 -54.06 -12.58 2.16
N LEU A 18 -53.57 -13.63 1.48
CA LEU A 18 -52.56 -14.56 2.02
C LEU A 18 -51.18 -13.90 2.15
N VAL A 19 -50.80 -13.04 1.20
CA VAL A 19 -49.56 -12.25 1.32
C VAL A 19 -49.70 -11.20 2.43
N PHE A 20 -50.87 -10.56 2.60
CA PHE A 20 -51.10 -9.64 3.73
C PHE A 20 -51.23 -10.33 5.09
N SER A 21 -51.69 -11.59 5.17
CA SER A 21 -51.71 -12.35 6.42
C SER A 21 -50.34 -12.93 6.79
N LEU A 22 -49.49 -13.20 5.80
CA LEU A 22 -48.07 -13.58 6.02
C LEU A 22 -47.18 -12.38 6.40
N PHE A 23 -47.59 -11.14 6.06
CA PHE A 23 -46.82 -9.92 6.38
C PHE A 23 -47.44 -9.02 7.47
N SER A 24 -48.54 -9.40 8.11
CA SER A 24 -49.14 -8.63 9.22
C SER A 24 -48.90 -9.24 10.60
N THR A 25 -47.66 -9.60 10.91
CA THR A 25 -47.20 -9.55 12.31
C THR A 25 -46.34 -8.31 12.50
N TRP A 26 -46.99 -7.18 12.77
CA TRP A 26 -46.36 -6.14 13.59
C TRP A 26 -46.18 -6.73 15.00
N ARG A 27 -45.13 -7.55 15.16
CA ARG A 27 -44.61 -7.88 16.49
C ARG A 27 -44.03 -6.60 17.05
N VAL A 28 -44.72 -6.05 18.04
CA VAL A 28 -44.15 -5.12 19.02
C VAL A 28 -42.80 -5.69 19.46
N LEU A 29 -41.74 -4.91 19.28
CA LEU A 29 -40.36 -5.20 19.70
C LEU A 29 -40.36 -5.67 21.17
N THR A 30 -40.33 -6.98 21.36
CA THR A 30 -40.09 -7.61 22.66
C THR A 30 -38.60 -7.58 22.96
N LEU A 31 -38.27 -7.29 24.23
CA LEU A 31 -36.92 -7.18 24.77
C LEU A 31 -35.95 -8.28 24.30
N PRO A 32 -34.64 -7.99 24.13
CA PRO A 32 -33.64 -9.02 23.88
C PRO A 32 -33.59 -9.99 25.07
N GLY A 33 -33.88 -11.27 24.82
CA GLY A 33 -33.84 -12.32 25.82
C GLY A 33 -32.40 -12.78 26.15
N PRO A 34 -32.21 -13.63 27.18
CA PRO A 34 -30.90 -14.07 27.68
C PRO A 34 -30.00 -14.76 26.63
N HIS A 35 -30.57 -15.29 25.54
CA HIS A 35 -29.83 -15.88 24.42
C HIS A 35 -28.99 -14.86 23.62
N SER A 36 -29.37 -13.59 23.62
CA SER A 36 -28.66 -12.54 22.88
C SER A 36 -27.33 -12.15 23.54
N THR A 37 -27.23 -12.26 24.86
CA THR A 37 -26.01 -11.95 25.62
C THR A 37 -24.95 -13.04 25.45
N ASP A 38 -25.34 -14.33 25.44
CA ASP A 38 -24.41 -15.45 25.17
C ASP A 38 -23.81 -15.36 23.76
N HIS A 39 -24.61 -14.96 22.77
CA HIS A 39 -24.13 -14.73 21.40
C HIS A 39 -23.08 -13.60 21.34
N VAL A 40 -23.30 -12.51 22.05
CA VAL A 40 -22.33 -11.40 22.13
C VAL A 40 -21.03 -11.85 22.80
N VAL A 41 -21.10 -12.59 23.91
CA VAL A 41 -19.89 -13.12 24.59
C VAL A 41 -19.03 -13.98 23.64
N ARG A 42 -19.64 -14.88 22.87
CA ARG A 42 -18.93 -15.71 21.87
C ARG A 42 -18.25 -14.90 20.78
N LEU A 43 -18.83 -13.76 20.37
CA LEU A 43 -18.18 -12.84 19.42
C LEU A 43 -16.86 -12.32 20.01
N PHE A 44 -16.86 -11.93 21.28
CA PHE A 44 -15.65 -11.43 21.93
C PHE A 44 -14.63 -12.52 22.21
N GLU A 45 -15.02 -13.76 22.50
CA GLU A 45 -14.09 -14.88 22.70
C GLU A 45 -13.22 -15.12 21.47
N ARG A 46 -13.85 -15.12 20.28
CA ARG A 46 -13.21 -15.41 18.99
C ARG A 46 -12.56 -14.20 18.33
N ALA A 47 -12.89 -12.98 18.75
CA ALA A 47 -12.38 -11.78 18.11
C ALA A 47 -10.89 -11.55 18.44
N LEU A 48 -10.13 -11.24 17.38
CA LEU A 48 -8.73 -10.80 17.42
C LEU A 48 -8.64 -9.27 17.42
N PRO A 49 -7.51 -8.66 17.83
CA PRO A 49 -7.28 -7.23 17.66
C PRO A 49 -7.36 -6.82 16.19
N ILE A 50 -7.82 -5.60 15.91
CA ILE A 50 -7.75 -5.03 14.55
C ILE A 50 -6.28 -4.79 14.13
N ASP A 51 -6.05 -4.73 12.82
CA ASP A 51 -4.71 -4.52 12.26
C ASP A 51 -4.11 -3.19 12.67
N ALA A 52 -2.77 -3.14 12.75
CA ALA A 52 -2.07 -1.89 13.04
C ALA A 52 -2.42 -0.83 11.99
N ARG A 53 -2.70 0.41 12.41
CA ARG A 53 -3.08 1.51 11.53
C ARG A 53 -4.31 1.20 10.64
N SER A 54 -5.27 0.42 11.15
CA SER A 54 -6.57 0.17 10.49
C SER A 54 -7.74 0.98 11.10
N LEU A 55 -7.46 1.87 12.06
CA LEU A 55 -8.46 2.72 12.71
C LEU A 55 -8.36 4.18 12.27
N THR A 56 -9.46 4.79 11.85
CA THR A 56 -9.58 6.24 11.65
C THR A 56 -10.53 6.85 12.68
N ALA A 57 -10.10 7.86 13.44
CA ALA A 57 -10.98 8.61 14.33
C ALA A 57 -11.61 9.80 13.60
N ILE A 58 -12.89 10.05 13.82
CA ILE A 58 -13.61 11.24 13.35
C ILE A 58 -14.00 12.06 14.58
N LEU A 59 -13.42 13.26 14.69
CA LEU A 59 -13.62 14.20 15.80
C LEU A 59 -14.35 15.45 15.30
N PRO A 60 -15.62 15.67 15.68
CA PRO A 60 -16.24 16.98 15.50
C PRO A 60 -15.58 17.99 16.46
N VAL A 61 -15.37 19.21 15.98
CA VAL A 61 -14.80 20.31 16.76
C VAL A 61 -15.73 21.50 16.65
N SER A 62 -16.48 21.76 17.71
CA SER A 62 -17.35 22.94 17.83
C SER A 62 -16.63 24.17 18.39
N SER A 63 -15.51 23.97 19.12
CA SER A 63 -14.73 25.05 19.74
C SER A 63 -13.24 24.68 19.80
N PRO A 64 -12.32 25.63 19.51
CA PRO A 64 -10.88 25.35 19.54
C PRO A 64 -10.27 25.37 20.95
N HIS A 65 -10.96 25.91 21.96
CA HIS A 65 -10.38 26.24 23.28
C HIS A 65 -9.83 25.02 24.05
N ASN A 66 -10.40 23.83 23.88
CA ASN A 66 -9.98 22.61 24.59
C ASN A 66 -9.39 21.54 23.67
N LEU A 67 -9.16 21.87 22.39
CA LEU A 67 -8.81 20.88 21.38
C LEU A 67 -7.52 20.10 21.72
N SER A 68 -6.53 20.75 22.33
CA SER A 68 -5.29 20.08 22.76
C SER A 68 -5.56 19.00 23.80
N ALA A 69 -6.42 19.28 24.77
CA ALA A 69 -6.80 18.32 25.80
C ALA A 69 -7.68 17.19 25.23
N THR A 70 -8.53 17.51 24.25
CA THR A 70 -9.36 16.53 23.53
C THR A 70 -8.52 15.56 22.69
N LEU A 71 -7.42 16.04 22.12
CA LEU A 71 -6.53 15.24 21.27
C LEU A 71 -5.48 14.44 22.05
N ALA A 72 -5.02 14.91 23.20
CA ALA A 72 -3.97 14.23 23.99
C ALA A 72 -4.26 12.72 24.24
N PRO A 73 -5.49 12.30 24.61
CA PRO A 73 -5.82 10.88 24.75
C PRO A 73 -5.64 10.03 23.50
N LEU A 74 -5.65 10.62 22.30
CA LEU A 74 -5.41 9.93 21.03
C LEU A 74 -3.91 9.78 20.72
N LEU A 75 -3.04 10.45 21.49
CA LEU A 75 -1.60 10.56 21.28
C LEU A 75 -0.75 9.87 22.36
N ASP A 76 -1.34 9.58 23.54
CA ASP A 76 -0.60 9.16 24.74
C ASP A 76 -0.27 7.65 24.83
N SER A 77 -0.62 6.82 23.83
CA SER A 77 -0.41 5.35 23.89
C SER A 77 -0.18 4.70 22.52
N PRO A 78 0.38 3.47 22.47
CA PRO A 78 0.32 2.66 21.25
C PRO A 78 -1.13 2.38 20.91
N THR A 79 -1.59 2.95 19.79
CA THR A 79 -2.95 2.80 19.28
C THR A 79 -2.94 2.15 17.91
N LYS A 80 -4.09 1.59 17.50
CA LYS A 80 -4.33 1.15 16.12
C LYS A 80 -4.67 2.31 15.18
N LEU A 81 -4.58 3.55 15.67
CA LEU A 81 -5.00 4.76 15.00
C LEU A 81 -4.03 5.15 13.88
N ALA A 82 -4.53 5.17 12.65
CA ALA A 82 -3.79 5.63 11.48
C ALA A 82 -3.97 7.12 11.23
N ARG A 83 -5.20 7.60 11.46
CA ARG A 83 -5.65 8.94 11.06
C ARG A 83 -6.68 9.49 12.04
N VAL A 84 -6.66 10.81 12.23
CA VAL A 84 -7.68 11.59 12.91
C VAL A 84 -8.23 12.64 11.93
N ILE A 85 -9.52 12.56 11.63
CA ILE A 85 -10.24 13.53 10.82
C ILE A 85 -10.95 14.49 11.77
N LEU A 86 -10.54 15.76 11.77
CA LEU A 86 -11.25 16.80 12.52
C LEU A 86 -12.24 17.50 11.59
N VAL A 87 -13.50 17.49 11.99
CA VAL A 87 -14.58 18.17 11.26
C VAL A 87 -14.94 19.44 12.02
N CYS A 88 -14.72 20.61 11.41
CA CYS A 88 -14.87 21.89 12.09
C CYS A 88 -15.51 22.96 11.19
N PRO A 89 -16.23 23.95 11.78
CA PRO A 89 -16.74 25.11 11.05
C PRO A 89 -15.59 25.94 10.46
N GLN A 90 -15.82 26.52 9.27
CA GLN A 90 -14.88 27.46 8.63
C GLN A 90 -14.36 28.56 9.59
N PRO A 91 -15.21 29.22 10.40
CA PRO A 91 -14.76 30.25 11.35
C PRO A 91 -13.65 29.84 12.33
N ILE A 92 -13.60 28.58 12.76
CA ILE A 92 -12.63 28.13 13.77
C ILE A 92 -11.44 27.37 13.14
N LEU A 93 -11.45 27.17 11.82
CA LEU A 93 -10.46 26.36 11.11
C LEU A 93 -9.02 26.87 11.32
N SER A 94 -8.83 28.19 11.39
CA SER A 94 -7.52 28.81 11.63
C SER A 94 -6.95 28.44 13.00
N ASP A 95 -7.78 28.48 14.04
CA ASP A 95 -7.35 28.18 15.41
C ASP A 95 -7.14 26.67 15.61
N VAL A 96 -7.98 25.84 14.98
CA VAL A 96 -7.77 24.38 14.93
C VAL A 96 -6.43 24.05 14.25
N ARG A 97 -6.09 24.71 13.13
CA ARG A 97 -4.78 24.53 12.46
C ARG A 97 -3.61 24.89 13.35
N LYS A 98 -3.70 26.00 14.08
CA LYS A 98 -2.64 26.44 15.01
C LYS A 98 -2.41 25.41 16.12
N THR A 99 -3.49 24.92 16.74
CA THR A 99 -3.38 23.90 17.80
C THR A 99 -2.77 22.61 17.29
N LEU A 100 -3.16 22.15 16.09
CA LEU A 100 -2.57 20.95 15.48
C LEU A 100 -1.08 21.13 15.16
N ALA A 101 -0.69 22.30 14.63
CA ALA A 101 0.71 22.59 14.33
C ALA A 101 1.58 22.56 15.60
N GLN A 102 1.07 23.08 16.73
CA GLN A 102 1.75 23.03 18.02
C GLN A 102 1.90 21.60 18.56
N LEU A 103 0.86 20.76 18.42
CA LEU A 103 0.90 19.36 18.85
C LEU A 103 1.88 18.51 18.02
N VAL A 104 1.90 18.70 16.70
CA VAL A 104 2.82 18.00 15.80
C VAL A 104 4.27 18.43 16.04
N TYR A 105 4.51 19.69 16.40
CA TYR A 105 5.85 20.22 16.67
C TYR A 105 6.44 19.73 18.01
N THR A 106 5.60 19.44 19.01
CA THR A 106 6.03 19.11 20.38
C THR A 106 6.13 17.62 20.68
N GLY A 107 5.57 16.74 19.84
CA GLY A 107 5.51 15.31 20.09
C GLY A 107 6.53 14.45 19.30
N SER A 108 6.73 13.21 19.74
CA SER A 108 7.63 12.24 19.08
C SER A 108 7.12 11.76 17.70
N HIS A 109 7.99 11.21 16.84
CA HIS A 109 7.72 10.86 15.42
C HIS A 109 6.65 9.77 15.13
N GLN A 110 5.78 9.39 16.08
CA GLN A 110 4.78 8.32 15.94
C GLN A 110 3.32 8.78 16.14
N HIS A 111 2.95 9.96 15.63
CA HIS A 111 1.56 10.45 15.69
C HIS A 111 0.69 9.93 14.53
N PRO A 112 -0.63 9.79 14.72
CA PRO A 112 -1.58 9.53 13.64
C PRO A 112 -1.63 10.71 12.65
N GLN A 113 -1.96 10.44 11.39
CA GLN A 113 -2.13 11.50 10.38
C GLN A 113 -3.34 12.37 10.73
N PHE A 114 -3.18 13.69 10.78
CA PHE A 114 -4.31 14.60 10.97
C PHE A 114 -4.88 15.07 9.62
N SER A 115 -6.19 15.16 9.51
CA SER A 115 -6.89 15.70 8.35
C SER A 115 -7.97 16.67 8.81
N LEU A 116 -8.06 17.83 8.15
CA LEU A 116 -9.04 18.87 8.48
C LEU A 116 -10.15 18.89 7.44
N TYR A 117 -11.39 18.88 7.91
CA TYR A 117 -12.56 18.94 7.05
C TYR A 117 -13.45 20.13 7.41
N PRO A 118 -13.44 21.20 6.59
CA PRO A 118 -14.29 22.36 6.83
C PRO A 118 -15.77 22.07 6.50
N ALA A 119 -16.66 22.42 7.42
CA ALA A 119 -18.11 22.29 7.28
C ALA A 119 -18.79 23.66 7.13
N SER A 120 -19.77 23.77 6.21
CA SER A 120 -20.54 25.00 5.93
C SER A 120 -21.68 25.26 6.93
N HIS A 121 -22.30 24.22 7.48
CA HIS A 121 -23.28 24.32 8.57
C HIS A 121 -23.08 23.15 9.55
N LEU A 122 -22.93 23.43 10.86
CA LEU A 122 -22.92 22.38 11.89
C LEU A 122 -24.34 22.04 12.30
N HIS A 123 -25.01 21.24 11.48
CA HIS A 123 -25.92 20.26 12.05
C HIS A 123 -25.11 18.96 12.12
N SER A 124 -24.69 18.62 13.33
CA SER A 124 -23.62 17.68 13.73
C SER A 124 -23.72 16.25 13.18
N HIS A 125 -24.70 15.94 12.34
CA HIS A 125 -25.08 14.59 11.96
C HIS A 125 -24.93 14.29 10.46
N SER A 126 -25.08 15.27 9.56
CA SER A 126 -24.75 15.10 8.13
C SER A 126 -23.23 15.03 7.87
N LEU A 127 -22.44 15.50 8.84
CA LEU A 127 -20.99 15.55 8.80
C LEU A 127 -20.31 14.20 9.03
N ILE A 128 -20.93 13.34 9.82
CA ILE A 128 -20.48 11.98 10.11
C ILE A 128 -20.60 11.12 8.85
N SER A 129 -21.72 11.21 8.14
CA SER A 129 -21.94 10.56 6.84
C SER A 129 -20.89 10.97 5.82
N LEU A 130 -20.60 12.27 5.73
CA LEU A 130 -19.63 12.80 4.76
C LEU A 130 -18.19 12.41 5.11
N ALA A 131 -17.81 12.49 6.39
CA ALA A 131 -16.48 12.08 6.83
C ALA A 131 -16.29 10.55 6.71
N ALA A 132 -17.29 9.75 7.10
CA ALA A 132 -17.27 8.29 6.97
C ALA A 132 -17.16 7.83 5.52
N SER A 133 -17.82 8.49 4.57
CA SER A 133 -17.74 8.17 3.14
C SER A 133 -16.33 8.29 2.53
N ARG A 134 -15.43 9.01 3.22
CA ARG A 134 -14.04 9.25 2.78
C ARG A 134 -13.01 8.46 3.59
N VAL A 135 -13.46 7.65 4.56
CA VAL A 135 -12.57 6.76 5.30
C VAL A 135 -12.19 5.57 4.42
N LYS A 136 -10.89 5.30 4.35
CA LYS A 136 -10.31 4.13 3.66
C LYS A 136 -9.86 3.03 4.62
N SER A 137 -9.91 3.29 5.92
CA SER A 137 -9.56 2.34 6.97
C SER A 137 -10.73 1.42 7.28
N ASP A 138 -10.45 0.16 7.63
CA ASP A 138 -11.49 -0.84 7.90
C ASP A 138 -12.32 -0.55 9.15
N TRP A 139 -11.83 0.32 10.04
CA TRP A 139 -12.49 0.71 11.28
C TRP A 139 -12.57 2.22 11.45
N ILE A 140 -13.71 2.66 11.98
CA ILE A 140 -13.98 4.06 12.30
C ILE A 140 -14.28 4.21 13.78
N LEU A 141 -13.54 5.11 14.46
CA LEU A 141 -13.85 5.59 15.80
C LEU A 141 -14.60 6.92 15.68
N PHE A 142 -15.88 6.93 16.04
CA PHE A 142 -16.68 8.14 16.11
C PHE A 142 -16.54 8.77 17.48
N LEU A 143 -16.19 10.06 17.51
CA LEU A 143 -16.05 10.85 18.73
C LEU A 143 -17.13 11.93 18.80
N ASN A 144 -17.38 12.45 20.00
CA ASN A 144 -18.15 13.68 20.22
C ASN A 144 -17.18 14.88 20.39
N ASP A 145 -17.72 16.08 20.62
CA ASP A 145 -16.92 17.30 20.80
C ASP A 145 -15.95 17.22 22.00
N ASP A 146 -16.25 16.36 22.98
CA ASP A 146 -15.40 16.08 24.15
C ASP A 146 -14.33 14.98 23.88
N GLY A 147 -14.33 14.38 22.70
CA GLY A 147 -13.40 13.32 22.30
C GLY A 147 -13.47 12.08 23.19
N LEU A 148 -12.39 11.83 23.93
CA LEU A 148 -12.29 10.75 24.92
C LEU A 148 -12.18 11.29 26.35
N ALA A 149 -12.50 12.58 26.57
CA ALA A 149 -12.56 13.16 27.91
C ALA A 149 -13.65 12.46 28.74
N GLY A 150 -13.34 12.15 30.00
CA GLY A 150 -14.25 11.41 30.89
C GLY A 150 -14.36 9.90 30.61
N VAL A 151 -13.75 9.38 29.53
CA VAL A 151 -13.64 7.94 29.27
C VAL A 151 -12.49 7.38 30.09
N GLY A 152 -12.79 6.38 30.93
CA GLY A 152 -11.81 5.69 31.75
C GLY A 152 -10.72 5.00 30.92
N LYS A 153 -9.57 4.72 31.56
CA LYS A 153 -8.36 4.27 30.85
C LYS A 153 -8.59 2.97 30.08
N ARG A 154 -9.25 1.97 30.67
CA ARG A 154 -9.42 0.66 30.01
C ARG A 154 -10.39 0.73 28.85
N THR A 155 -11.47 1.50 29.00
CA THR A 155 -12.44 1.73 27.93
C THR A 155 -11.82 2.55 26.80
N ARG A 156 -10.95 3.51 27.13
CA ARG A 156 -10.17 4.25 26.14
C ARG A 156 -9.24 3.33 25.35
N ASP A 157 -8.51 2.46 26.03
CA ASP A 157 -7.63 1.48 25.39
C ASP A 157 -8.42 0.54 24.47
N MET A 158 -9.62 0.11 24.88
CA MET A 158 -10.54 -0.67 24.05
C MET A 158 -11.00 0.09 22.80
N LEU A 159 -11.31 1.39 22.90
CA LEU A 159 -11.75 2.19 21.74
C LEU A 159 -10.60 2.46 20.75
N LEU A 160 -9.36 2.55 21.24
CA LEU A 160 -8.17 2.83 20.43
C LEU A 160 -7.45 1.56 19.94
N ASN A 161 -7.72 0.42 20.58
CA ASN A 161 -7.22 -0.91 20.23
C ASN A 161 -8.37 -1.93 20.26
N PRO A 162 -9.41 -1.76 19.42
CA PRO A 162 -10.60 -2.60 19.46
C PRO A 162 -10.32 -4.01 18.93
N LEU A 163 -11.20 -4.94 19.29
CA LEU A 163 -11.29 -6.25 18.66
C LEU A 163 -12.14 -6.18 17.39
N ALA A 164 -11.84 -7.03 16.41
CA ALA A 164 -12.49 -7.09 15.10
C ALA A 164 -13.90 -7.70 15.17
N ILE A 165 -14.84 -6.99 15.79
CA ILE A 165 -16.23 -7.42 16.00
C ILE A 165 -17.16 -6.80 14.94
N PRO A 166 -17.99 -7.57 14.22
CA PRO A 166 -18.82 -7.09 13.11
C PRO A 166 -20.06 -6.29 13.56
N LEU A 167 -19.95 -5.54 14.67
CA LEU A 167 -20.98 -4.71 15.27
C LEU A 167 -20.35 -3.43 15.84
N PRO A 168 -21.07 -2.29 15.81
CA PRO A 168 -20.66 -1.10 16.56
C PRO A 168 -20.51 -1.40 18.06
N LEU A 169 -19.47 -0.86 18.66
CA LEU A 169 -19.07 -1.08 20.05
C LEU A 169 -18.77 0.24 20.76
N GLY A 170 -19.39 0.47 21.93
CA GLY A 170 -19.14 1.68 22.71
C GLY A 170 -19.65 1.60 24.15
N PRO A 171 -19.25 2.54 25.02
CA PRO A 171 -19.60 2.53 26.43
C PRO A 171 -20.98 3.13 26.74
N THR A 172 -21.58 3.87 25.80
CA THR A 172 -22.84 4.60 26.01
C THR A 172 -23.83 4.36 24.87
N GLY A 173 -25.12 4.29 25.23
CA GLY A 173 -26.19 4.03 24.26
C GLY A 173 -27.49 3.66 24.95
N ALA A 174 -28.51 3.30 24.17
CA ALA A 174 -29.82 2.92 24.73
C ALA A 174 -30.12 1.44 24.48
N ILE A 175 -30.65 0.76 25.49
CA ILE A 175 -31.07 -0.65 25.39
C ILE A 175 -32.42 -0.79 24.64
N SER A 176 -33.26 0.24 24.66
CA SER A 176 -34.57 0.25 24.01
C SER A 176 -34.82 1.59 23.32
N ARG A 177 -35.65 1.58 22.27
CA ARG A 177 -36.07 2.79 21.52
C ARG A 177 -36.77 3.86 22.38
N ARG A 178 -37.25 3.49 23.57
CA ARG A 178 -37.90 4.40 24.53
C ARG A 178 -36.99 4.85 25.68
N SER A 179 -35.77 4.32 25.76
CA SER A 179 -34.83 4.60 26.85
C SER A 179 -33.93 5.79 26.51
N THR A 180 -33.58 6.58 27.52
CA THR A 180 -32.47 7.52 27.46
C THR A 180 -31.12 6.79 27.46
N SER A 181 -30.06 7.50 27.05
CA SER A 181 -28.68 6.98 27.05
C SER A 181 -28.28 6.48 28.45
N CYS A 182 -27.68 5.29 28.53
CA CYS A 182 -27.21 4.67 29.76
C CYS A 182 -25.87 3.97 29.56
N THR A 183 -25.24 3.59 30.68
CA THR A 183 -23.97 2.83 30.69
C THR A 183 -24.18 1.42 31.25
N PRO A 184 -23.57 0.37 30.64
CA PRO A 184 -23.68 -1.00 31.14
C PRO A 184 -22.78 -1.23 32.37
N PRO A 185 -23.06 -2.29 33.16
CA PRO A 185 -22.14 -2.78 34.20
C PRO A 185 -20.76 -3.12 33.63
N ALA A 186 -19.71 -2.93 34.44
CA ALA A 186 -18.34 -3.16 34.02
C ALA A 186 -18.11 -4.62 33.57
N SER A 187 -17.30 -4.81 32.53
CA SER A 187 -16.82 -6.12 32.03
C SER A 187 -17.89 -7.07 31.47
N VAL A 188 -19.13 -6.62 31.26
CA VAL A 188 -20.18 -7.43 30.63
C VAL A 188 -20.65 -6.75 29.33
N PRO A 189 -20.41 -7.37 28.16
CA PRO A 189 -20.93 -6.83 26.92
C PRO A 189 -22.43 -7.05 26.83
N TYR A 190 -23.19 -6.01 26.46
CA TYR A 190 -24.64 -6.03 26.46
C TYR A 190 -25.23 -5.56 25.12
N PRO A 191 -26.27 -6.22 24.57
CA PRO A 191 -26.94 -5.74 23.38
C PRO A 191 -27.53 -4.34 23.55
N ALA A 192 -27.35 -3.49 22.54
CA ALA A 192 -27.88 -2.13 22.49
C ALA A 192 -28.80 -1.93 21.29
N SER A 193 -29.81 -1.05 21.46
CA SER A 193 -30.65 -0.60 20.35
C SER A 193 -29.96 0.45 19.48
N HIS A 194 -29.08 1.27 20.05
CA HIS A 194 -28.18 2.19 19.36
C HIS A 194 -27.09 2.68 20.32
N LEU A 195 -25.96 3.16 19.78
CA LEU A 195 -24.87 3.77 20.54
C LEU A 195 -24.86 5.29 20.41
N SER A 196 -24.21 5.94 21.36
CA SER A 196 -23.81 7.35 21.28
C SER A 196 -22.28 7.43 21.24
N PRO A 197 -21.68 8.38 20.51
CA PRO A 197 -20.23 8.58 20.57
C PRO A 197 -19.75 8.83 22.01
N PRO A 198 -18.55 8.34 22.39
CA PRO A 198 -17.58 7.69 21.51
C PRO A 198 -17.88 6.20 21.28
N PHE A 199 -17.81 5.74 20.03
CA PHE A 199 -17.94 4.31 19.71
C PHE A 199 -17.14 3.96 18.47
N VAL A 200 -16.75 2.69 18.35
CA VAL A 200 -16.02 2.16 17.20
C VAL A 200 -16.93 1.26 16.37
N ALA A 201 -16.79 1.28 15.05
CA ALA A 201 -17.56 0.43 14.15
C ALA A 201 -16.73 0.05 12.91
N PRO A 202 -16.94 -1.16 12.35
CA PRO A 202 -16.31 -1.55 11.10
C PRO A 202 -16.90 -0.75 9.92
N LEU A 203 -16.09 -0.46 8.91
CA LEU A 203 -16.52 0.26 7.70
C LEU A 203 -17.63 -0.49 6.95
N SER A 204 -17.65 -1.83 7.03
CA SER A 204 -18.69 -2.70 6.46
C SER A 204 -20.11 -2.38 6.92
N VAL A 205 -20.28 -1.87 8.15
CA VAL A 205 -21.58 -1.38 8.66
C VAL A 205 -22.11 -0.20 7.84
N PHE A 206 -21.23 0.59 7.23
CA PHE A 206 -21.59 1.77 6.45
C PHE A 206 -21.75 1.47 4.95
N HIS A 207 -21.12 0.42 4.42
CA HIS A 207 -21.35 -0.04 3.04
C HIS A 207 -22.80 -0.52 2.81
N LEU A 208 -23.47 -0.99 3.86
CA LEU A 208 -24.89 -1.34 3.84
C LEU A 208 -25.82 -0.12 3.69
N ALA A 209 -25.31 1.07 3.99
CA ALA A 209 -25.99 2.34 3.78
C ALA A 209 -25.54 2.95 2.43
N ALA A 210 -25.98 2.35 1.31
CA ALA A 210 -25.62 2.77 -0.05
C ALA A 210 -25.97 4.23 -0.40
N ASN A 211 -26.68 4.94 0.48
CA ASN A 211 -26.78 6.40 0.51
C ASN A 211 -26.74 6.87 1.97
N LEU A 212 -25.58 7.29 2.48
CA LEU A 212 -25.45 7.90 3.82
C LEU A 212 -26.20 9.24 3.96
N SER A 213 -26.77 9.75 2.86
CA SER A 213 -27.70 10.88 2.79
C SER A 213 -29.12 10.56 3.27
N THR A 214 -29.46 9.28 3.52
CA THR A 214 -30.77 8.87 4.04
C THR A 214 -30.84 8.73 5.57
N LEU A 215 -29.74 8.93 6.29
CA LEU A 215 -29.78 9.01 7.76
C LEU A 215 -30.56 10.27 8.15
N GLY A 216 -31.63 10.11 8.91
CA GLY A 216 -32.55 11.20 9.24
C GLY A 216 -31.85 12.30 10.03
N TYR A 217 -32.25 13.54 9.79
CA TYR A 217 -31.68 14.74 10.43
C TYR A 217 -31.75 14.73 11.97
N ASN A 218 -32.68 13.97 12.56
CA ASN A 218 -32.98 14.04 13.99
C ASN A 218 -32.31 12.93 14.83
N HIS A 219 -32.08 11.72 14.30
CA HIS A 219 -31.60 10.57 15.09
C HIS A 219 -30.67 9.63 14.28
N PRO A 220 -29.50 10.09 13.82
CA PRO A 220 -28.64 9.35 12.88
C PRO A 220 -28.13 8.01 13.42
N TRP A 221 -27.80 7.95 14.72
CA TRP A 221 -27.27 6.74 15.34
C TRP A 221 -28.34 5.67 15.53
N LEU A 222 -29.58 6.09 15.77
CA LEU A 222 -30.73 5.18 15.81
C LEU A 222 -31.06 4.65 14.42
N ASP A 223 -30.95 5.49 13.39
CA ASP A 223 -31.16 5.08 12.00
C ASP A 223 -30.08 4.11 11.51
N LEU A 224 -28.81 4.40 11.83
CA LEU A 224 -27.69 3.48 11.58
C LEU A 224 -27.94 2.12 12.25
N ALA A 225 -28.32 2.14 13.54
CA ALA A 225 -28.59 0.92 14.29
C ALA A 225 -29.79 0.13 13.72
N ASN A 226 -30.83 0.81 13.23
CA ASN A 226 -31.95 0.16 12.55
C ASN A 226 -31.52 -0.53 11.23
N LEU A 227 -30.59 0.07 10.48
CA LEU A 227 -30.04 -0.53 9.25
C LEU A 227 -29.19 -1.77 9.58
N VAL A 228 -28.33 -1.69 10.60
CA VAL A 228 -27.51 -2.83 11.05
C VAL A 228 -28.40 -3.97 11.55
N SER A 229 -29.38 -3.69 12.40
CA SER A 229 -30.29 -4.71 12.94
C SER A 229 -31.11 -5.42 11.86
N ARG A 230 -31.51 -4.72 10.78
CA ARG A 230 -32.30 -5.29 9.67
C ARG A 230 -31.47 -6.15 8.71
N SER A 231 -30.18 -5.86 8.58
CA SER A 231 -29.27 -6.58 7.69
C SER A 231 -28.70 -7.87 8.32
N ARG A 232 -28.98 -8.12 9.60
CA ARG A 232 -28.47 -9.28 10.34
C ARG A 232 -29.58 -10.22 10.76
N SER A 233 -29.27 -11.51 10.72
CA SER A 233 -30.16 -12.59 11.16
C SER A 233 -30.38 -12.63 12.68
N ASP A 234 -29.44 -12.08 13.47
CA ASP A 234 -29.52 -12.01 14.94
C ASP A 234 -30.21 -10.75 15.45
N HIS A 235 -30.58 -9.83 14.55
CA HIS A 235 -31.18 -8.52 14.84
C HIS A 235 -30.37 -7.63 15.80
N LEU A 236 -29.10 -7.95 16.05
CA LEU A 236 -28.25 -7.13 16.91
C LEU A 236 -27.86 -5.84 16.19
N ALA A 237 -28.05 -4.71 16.85
CA ALA A 237 -27.76 -3.40 16.28
C ALA A 237 -26.37 -2.88 16.70
N ALA A 238 -26.03 -3.05 17.98
CA ALA A 238 -24.76 -2.66 18.56
C ALA A 238 -24.52 -3.33 19.92
N VAL A 239 -23.32 -3.13 20.47
CA VAL A 239 -22.93 -3.67 21.78
C VAL A 239 -22.48 -2.53 22.71
N LEU A 240 -23.09 -2.48 23.89
CA LEU A 240 -22.64 -1.68 25.02
C LEU A 240 -21.53 -2.43 25.77
N LEU A 241 -20.38 -1.78 25.94
CA LEU A 241 -19.28 -2.31 26.72
C LEU A 241 -18.54 -1.20 27.45
N ASN A 242 -18.45 -1.34 28.77
CA ASN A 242 -17.67 -0.47 29.64
C ASN A 242 -16.70 -1.33 30.46
N LEU A 243 -15.41 -1.00 30.44
CA LEU A 243 -14.37 -1.72 31.19
C LEU A 243 -13.97 -1.00 32.48
N ASP A 244 -14.50 0.20 32.70
CA ASP A 244 -14.22 1.02 33.87
C ASP A 244 -15.46 1.09 34.80
N HIS A 245 -15.26 1.00 36.12
CA HIS A 245 -16.32 1.19 37.11
C HIS A 245 -16.67 2.69 37.23
N LEU A 246 -17.45 3.22 36.30
CA LEU A 246 -17.87 4.62 36.33
C LEU A 246 -19.35 4.79 36.73
N THR A 247 -19.59 5.80 37.55
CA THR A 247 -20.79 6.04 38.37
C THR A 247 -21.83 6.95 37.70
N SER A 248 -22.19 6.70 36.44
CA SER A 248 -23.20 7.53 35.75
C SER A 248 -24.37 6.71 35.22
N ASN A 249 -25.56 6.90 35.82
CA ASN A 249 -26.86 6.33 35.45
C ASN A 249 -26.80 4.89 34.89
N PRO A 250 -26.65 3.87 35.76
CA PRO A 250 -26.74 2.47 35.34
C PRO A 250 -28.09 2.21 34.67
N CYS A 251 -28.08 1.40 33.62
CA CYS A 251 -29.29 1.14 32.82
C CYS A 251 -30.46 0.61 33.69
N PRO A 252 -31.63 1.28 33.71
CA PRO A 252 -32.72 0.98 34.65
C PRO A 252 -33.38 -0.40 34.46
N ALA A 253 -33.05 -1.13 33.39
CA ALA A 253 -33.53 -2.49 33.14
C ALA A 253 -32.80 -3.58 33.96
N LEU A 254 -31.71 -3.26 34.65
CA LEU A 254 -30.99 -4.22 35.53
C LEU A 254 -31.68 -4.42 36.89
N SER A 255 -32.72 -3.65 37.19
CA SER A 255 -33.44 -3.68 38.47
C SER A 255 -34.64 -4.64 38.50
N ILE A 256 -34.96 -5.34 37.41
CA ILE A 256 -36.05 -6.33 37.39
C ILE A 256 -35.49 -7.66 37.88
N ARG A 257 -36.09 -8.17 38.97
CA ARG A 257 -35.82 -9.45 39.64
C ARG A 257 -35.97 -10.68 38.72
N HIS A 258 -35.06 -10.82 37.78
CA HIS A 258 -34.66 -12.11 37.24
C HIS A 258 -33.18 -12.25 37.56
N SER A 259 -32.89 -13.24 38.39
CA SER A 259 -31.57 -13.83 38.52
C SER A 259 -30.82 -13.72 37.19
N LEU A 260 -29.63 -13.08 37.19
CA LEU A 260 -28.70 -13.21 36.07
C LEU A 260 -28.72 -14.69 35.64
N PRO A 261 -28.87 -15.01 34.35
CA PRO A 261 -28.74 -16.38 33.91
C PRO A 261 -27.40 -16.88 34.47
N THR A 262 -27.49 -17.88 35.35
CA THR A 262 -26.40 -18.39 36.19
C THR A 262 -25.41 -19.22 35.36
N THR A 263 -25.37 -18.96 34.05
CA THR A 263 -24.56 -19.61 33.04
C THR A 263 -23.97 -18.56 32.09
N LEU A 264 -23.51 -17.41 32.61
CA LEU A 264 -22.36 -16.75 32.00
C LEU A 264 -21.16 -17.64 32.28
N HIS A 265 -20.42 -18.05 31.24
CA HIS A 265 -19.21 -18.85 31.37
C HIS A 265 -18.36 -18.30 32.53
N PRO A 266 -18.13 -19.06 33.63
CA PRO A 266 -17.46 -18.57 34.83
C PRO A 266 -15.99 -18.11 34.60
N ASN A 267 -15.47 -18.26 33.37
CA ASN A 267 -14.09 -17.99 33.01
C ASN A 267 -13.92 -16.83 31.99
N PHE A 268 -15.00 -16.21 31.47
CA PHE A 268 -14.83 -15.13 30.48
C PHE A 268 -14.60 -13.77 31.16
N ASN A 269 -13.33 -13.45 31.39
CA ASN A 269 -12.92 -12.16 31.93
C ASN A 269 -12.41 -11.25 30.80
N LEU A 270 -13.30 -10.43 30.25
CA LEU A 270 -12.97 -9.52 29.15
C LEU A 270 -11.92 -8.47 29.54
N SER A 271 -11.93 -8.03 30.79
CA SER A 271 -10.90 -7.14 31.34
C SER A 271 -9.52 -7.80 31.35
N ALA A 272 -9.45 -9.10 31.66
CA ALA A 272 -8.19 -9.86 31.58
C ALA A 272 -7.73 -10.08 30.12
N LYS A 273 -8.65 -10.31 29.18
CA LYS A 273 -8.33 -10.43 27.74
C LYS A 273 -7.67 -9.14 27.22
N TYR A 274 -8.28 -7.98 27.46
CA TYR A 274 -7.67 -6.70 27.07
C TYR A 274 -6.37 -6.40 27.82
N ALA A 275 -6.23 -6.79 29.09
CA ALA A 275 -4.98 -6.62 29.83
C ALA A 275 -3.83 -7.51 29.30
N SER A 276 -4.11 -8.74 28.89
CA SER A 276 -3.12 -9.63 28.27
C SER A 276 -2.64 -9.09 26.92
N LEU A 277 -3.59 -8.62 26.10
CA LEU A 277 -3.27 -7.98 24.82
C LEU A 277 -2.47 -6.68 25.04
N ALA A 278 -2.81 -5.89 26.07
CA ALA A 278 -2.13 -4.64 26.40
C ALA A 278 -0.61 -4.81 26.67
N ALA A 279 -0.20 -5.96 27.22
CA ALA A 279 1.20 -6.26 27.56
C ALA A 279 2.07 -6.57 26.32
N ASP A 280 1.48 -7.15 25.27
CA ASP A 280 2.18 -7.48 24.02
C ASP A 280 2.54 -6.24 23.17
N TRP A 281 1.89 -5.08 23.40
CA TRP A 281 2.19 -3.85 22.66
C TRP A 281 3.43 -3.09 23.15
N GLN A 282 3.99 -3.44 24.31
CA GLN A 282 5.12 -2.70 24.90
C GLN A 282 6.49 -3.25 24.50
N HIS A 283 6.55 -4.38 23.79
CA HIS A 283 7.78 -4.94 23.24
C HIS A 283 7.53 -5.50 21.83
N PRO A 284 7.90 -4.81 20.74
CA PRO A 284 7.88 -5.40 19.41
C PRO A 284 9.10 -6.32 19.26
N GLN A 285 9.02 -7.47 19.92
CA GLN A 285 9.85 -8.65 19.68
C GLN A 285 8.87 -9.83 19.58
N THR A 286 7.97 -9.77 18.60
CA THR A 286 7.20 -10.96 18.21
C THR A 286 7.83 -11.52 16.95
N SER A 287 8.31 -12.75 17.08
CA SER A 287 8.64 -13.65 15.98
C SER A 287 7.57 -13.54 14.88
N PRO A 288 7.93 -13.63 13.59
CA PRO A 288 6.96 -13.43 12.54
C PRO A 288 5.96 -14.61 12.50
N HIS A 289 4.79 -14.41 13.09
CA HIS A 289 3.67 -15.37 13.14
C HIS A 289 2.96 -15.54 11.77
N GLY A 290 3.71 -15.52 10.67
CA GLY A 290 3.15 -15.76 9.33
C GLY A 290 3.15 -17.26 8.99
N THR A 291 2.10 -17.69 8.30
CA THR A 291 1.95 -19.07 7.81
C THR A 291 1.98 -19.09 6.28
N PHE A 292 2.85 -19.91 5.70
CA PHE A 292 2.93 -20.14 4.26
C PHE A 292 2.45 -21.54 3.92
N ALA A 293 1.82 -21.66 2.76
CA ALA A 293 1.54 -22.92 2.11
C ALA A 293 2.29 -22.98 0.77
N LEU A 294 3.06 -24.04 0.56
CA LEU A 294 3.89 -24.24 -0.64
C LEU A 294 3.35 -25.44 -1.39
N ALA A 295 2.71 -25.23 -2.55
CA ALA A 295 2.08 -26.29 -3.32
C ALA A 295 2.81 -26.49 -4.67
N PHE A 296 3.59 -27.56 -4.77
CA PHE A 296 4.41 -27.87 -5.94
C PHE A 296 4.02 -29.22 -6.57
N PRO A 297 4.11 -29.37 -7.91
CA PRO A 297 3.75 -30.64 -8.53
C PRO A 297 4.72 -31.76 -8.15
N THR A 298 6.03 -31.52 -8.29
CA THR A 298 7.06 -32.54 -8.07
C THR A 298 8.03 -32.19 -6.94
N VAL A 299 8.71 -33.21 -6.42
CA VAL A 299 9.82 -33.05 -5.46
C VAL A 299 10.93 -32.17 -6.06
N SER A 300 11.20 -32.27 -7.36
CA SER A 300 12.23 -31.46 -8.04
C SER A 300 11.88 -29.97 -8.02
N ASP A 301 10.60 -29.62 -8.21
CA ASP A 301 10.14 -28.23 -8.16
C ASP A 301 10.29 -27.66 -6.74
N LEU A 302 9.96 -28.47 -5.73
CA LEU A 302 10.15 -28.13 -4.33
C LEU A 302 11.64 -27.97 -3.97
N TYR A 303 12.53 -28.84 -4.46
CA TYR A 303 13.98 -28.69 -4.27
C TYR A 303 14.52 -27.40 -4.89
N ALA A 304 14.02 -27.01 -6.07
CA ALA A 304 14.40 -25.75 -6.70
C ALA A 304 13.99 -24.52 -5.86
N PHE A 305 12.85 -24.60 -5.15
CA PHE A 305 12.37 -23.52 -4.27
C PHE A 305 12.89 -23.64 -2.83
N LEU A 306 13.55 -24.75 -2.48
CA LEU A 306 14.00 -25.05 -1.12
C LEU A 306 14.86 -23.94 -0.50
N PRO A 307 15.77 -23.24 -1.22
CA PRO A 307 16.51 -22.12 -0.66
C PRO A 307 15.63 -20.99 -0.11
N VAL A 308 14.49 -20.71 -0.76
CA VAL A 308 13.50 -19.73 -0.28
C VAL A 308 12.76 -20.27 0.92
N ALA A 309 12.23 -21.50 0.83
CA ALA A 309 11.48 -22.15 1.91
C ALA A 309 12.31 -22.23 3.19
N CYS A 310 13.57 -22.67 3.11
CA CYS A 310 14.46 -22.75 4.26
C CYS A 310 14.75 -21.39 4.88
N ARG A 311 14.91 -20.35 4.05
CA ARG A 311 15.08 -19.00 4.55
C ARG A 311 13.84 -18.51 5.31
N LEU A 312 12.63 -18.76 4.78
CA LEU A 312 11.38 -18.42 5.46
C LEU A 312 11.27 -19.17 6.81
N PHE A 313 11.51 -20.48 6.81
CA PHE A 313 11.50 -21.30 8.01
C PHE A 313 12.48 -20.79 9.08
N ASN A 314 13.73 -20.54 8.70
CA ASN A 314 14.78 -20.05 9.61
C ASN A 314 14.51 -18.62 10.12
N THR A 315 13.68 -17.84 9.42
CA THR A 315 13.24 -16.52 9.87
C THR A 315 12.10 -16.61 10.90
N GLY A 316 11.49 -17.79 11.07
CA GLY A 316 10.45 -18.06 12.07
C GLY A 316 9.05 -18.25 11.48
N TYR A 317 8.89 -18.30 10.15
CA TYR A 317 7.60 -18.54 9.51
C TYR A 317 7.19 -20.02 9.60
N SER A 318 5.88 -20.26 9.75
CA SER A 318 5.32 -21.62 9.69
C SER A 318 5.09 -22.03 8.23
N LEU A 319 5.53 -23.23 7.84
CA LEU A 319 5.40 -23.71 6.46
C LEU A 319 4.57 -25.00 6.41
N ASN A 320 3.60 -25.03 5.49
CA ASN A 320 2.85 -26.23 5.11
C ASN A 320 3.20 -26.56 3.65
N LEU A 321 3.79 -27.72 3.39
CA LEU A 321 4.27 -28.08 2.05
C LEU A 321 3.38 -29.17 1.47
N LEU A 322 2.99 -29.05 0.20
CA LEU A 322 2.16 -30.02 -0.51
C LEU A 322 2.80 -30.41 -1.84
N LEU A 323 2.90 -31.71 -2.08
CA LEU A 323 3.19 -32.30 -3.38
C LEU A 323 1.95 -32.97 -3.96
N TYR A 324 1.58 -32.60 -5.19
CA TYR A 324 0.31 -33.07 -5.79
C TYR A 324 0.47 -33.90 -7.07
N ARG A 325 1.68 -34.05 -7.61
CA ARG A 325 2.03 -34.98 -8.70
C ARG A 325 3.41 -35.62 -8.44
N PRO A 326 3.60 -36.36 -7.34
CA PRO A 326 4.88 -37.04 -7.11
C PRO A 326 5.10 -38.11 -8.19
N ASN A 327 6.24 -38.05 -8.90
CA ASN A 327 6.59 -39.09 -9.86
C ASN A 327 6.69 -40.45 -9.15
N HIS A 328 5.94 -41.45 -9.63
CA HIS A 328 5.91 -42.82 -9.06
C HIS A 328 7.28 -43.56 -9.11
N LEU A 329 8.25 -43.09 -9.90
CA LEU A 329 9.49 -43.83 -10.20
C LEU A 329 10.59 -43.72 -9.14
N HIS A 330 10.41 -42.95 -8.06
CA HIS A 330 11.41 -42.80 -6.98
C HIS A 330 10.89 -43.17 -5.58
N PHE A 331 9.65 -43.66 -5.46
CA PHE A 331 9.02 -43.96 -4.17
C PHE A 331 8.96 -45.44 -3.82
N GLU A 332 9.96 -46.21 -4.25
CA GLU A 332 10.24 -47.51 -3.64
C GLU A 332 11.53 -47.36 -2.82
N ASN A 333 11.36 -47.21 -1.51
CA ASN A 333 12.39 -47.26 -0.45
C ASN A 333 13.10 -45.94 -0.07
N ALA A 334 12.39 -45.06 0.65
CA ALA A 334 13.00 -44.27 1.73
C ALA A 334 11.91 -43.74 2.70
N ASN A 335 12.08 -43.99 3.99
CA ASN A 335 11.20 -43.59 5.10
C ASN A 335 11.11 -42.06 5.34
N GLY A 336 10.85 -41.22 4.33
CA GLY A 336 10.82 -39.77 4.54
C GLY A 336 9.86 -38.99 3.64
N THR A 337 8.84 -38.39 4.25
CA THR A 337 8.06 -37.25 3.71
C THR A 337 8.81 -35.93 3.96
N HIS A 338 10.11 -35.89 3.66
CA HIS A 338 10.96 -34.75 3.98
C HIS A 338 11.86 -34.37 2.80
N VAL A 339 12.07 -33.07 2.62
CA VAL A 339 13.16 -32.49 1.84
C VAL A 339 14.18 -31.88 2.79
N TRP A 340 15.46 -31.94 2.43
CA TRP A 340 16.51 -31.36 3.25
C TRP A 340 17.60 -30.67 2.43
N SER A 341 18.23 -29.70 3.06
CA SER A 341 19.49 -29.05 2.71
C SER A 341 20.37 -29.06 3.96
N ASP A 342 21.66 -28.74 3.84
CA ASP A 342 22.64 -28.84 4.93
C ASP A 342 22.14 -28.30 6.30
N ASP A 343 21.38 -27.20 6.31
CA ASP A 343 20.87 -26.54 7.53
C ASP A 343 19.33 -26.50 7.67
N CYS A 344 18.60 -27.31 6.90
CA CYS A 344 17.14 -27.18 6.82
C CYS A 344 16.46 -28.48 6.44
N ARG A 345 15.48 -28.92 7.26
CA ARG A 345 14.68 -30.12 6.99
C ARG A 345 13.21 -29.77 7.10
N LEU A 346 12.49 -29.91 5.98
CA LEU A 346 11.06 -29.59 5.89
C LEU A 346 10.27 -30.85 5.56
N SER A 347 9.16 -31.06 6.26
CA SER A 347 8.18 -32.09 5.91
C SER A 347 7.20 -31.59 4.87
N TYR A 348 6.73 -32.48 4.01
CA TYR A 348 5.65 -32.18 3.06
C TYR A 348 4.58 -33.27 3.05
N ASP A 349 3.36 -32.86 2.72
CA ASP A 349 2.24 -33.73 2.47
C ASP A 349 2.16 -34.12 1.00
N VAL A 350 1.49 -35.22 0.71
CA VAL A 350 1.21 -35.68 -0.64
C VAL A 350 -0.30 -35.79 -0.83
N LEU A 351 -0.84 -35.26 -1.93
CA LEU A 351 -2.25 -35.54 -2.28
C LEU A 351 -2.40 -37.05 -2.51
N SER A 352 -3.12 -37.69 -1.60
CA SER A 352 -3.38 -39.13 -1.56
C SER A 352 -4.88 -39.39 -1.44
N ILE A 353 -5.28 -40.65 -1.36
CA ILE A 353 -6.67 -41.09 -1.16
C ILE A 353 -7.33 -40.40 0.06
N ASN A 354 -6.54 -39.99 1.07
CA ASN A 354 -7.04 -39.35 2.31
C ASN A 354 -7.23 -37.82 2.19
N SER A 355 -6.65 -37.17 1.18
CA SER A 355 -6.86 -35.75 0.86
C SER A 355 -7.01 -35.60 -0.65
N PRO A 356 -8.21 -35.85 -1.18
CA PRO A 356 -8.42 -36.03 -2.62
C PRO A 356 -8.33 -34.72 -3.41
N SER A 357 -8.36 -33.57 -2.74
CA SER A 357 -8.30 -32.25 -3.39
C SER A 357 -7.50 -31.24 -2.57
N PHE A 358 -6.97 -30.22 -3.26
CA PHE A 358 -6.30 -29.08 -2.64
C PHE A 358 -7.18 -28.40 -1.57
N ALA A 359 -8.48 -28.24 -1.85
CA ALA A 359 -9.43 -27.64 -0.91
C ALA A 359 -9.53 -28.43 0.40
N HIS A 360 -9.54 -29.76 0.33
CA HIS A 360 -9.58 -30.60 1.53
C HIS A 360 -8.28 -30.51 2.33
N TRP A 361 -7.13 -30.51 1.66
CA TRP A 361 -5.84 -30.29 2.31
C TRP A 361 -5.77 -28.92 3.00
N LEU A 362 -6.15 -27.85 2.31
CA LEU A 362 -6.16 -26.50 2.86
C LEU A 362 -7.07 -26.39 4.09
N ALA A 363 -8.26 -27.03 4.05
CA ALA A 363 -9.19 -27.06 5.17
C ALA A 363 -8.71 -27.93 6.36
N SER A 364 -7.76 -28.84 6.13
CA SER A 364 -7.18 -29.70 7.18
C SER A 364 -6.05 -29.04 7.97
N LEU A 365 -5.52 -27.91 7.49
CA LEU A 365 -4.44 -27.20 8.16
C LEU A 365 -4.92 -26.62 9.49
N GLN A 366 -4.07 -26.70 10.52
CA GLN A 366 -4.36 -26.16 11.85
C GLN A 366 -4.60 -24.65 11.84
N HIS A 367 -3.89 -23.94 10.96
CA HIS A 367 -4.02 -22.51 10.72
C HIS A 367 -4.09 -22.26 9.21
N LEU A 368 -4.96 -21.35 8.79
CA LEU A 368 -5.01 -20.93 7.40
C LEU A 368 -3.72 -20.18 7.05
N PRO A 369 -3.13 -20.43 5.87
CA PRO A 369 -1.93 -19.73 5.44
C PRO A 369 -2.27 -18.29 5.04
N ASP A 370 -1.36 -17.37 5.34
CA ASP A 370 -1.40 -15.99 4.83
C ASP A 370 -1.04 -15.96 3.34
N ILE A 371 -0.07 -16.80 2.95
CA ILE A 371 0.52 -16.83 1.61
C ILE A 371 0.47 -18.25 1.06
N ILE A 372 0.03 -18.41 -0.18
CA ILE A 372 0.19 -19.65 -0.95
C ILE A 372 1.16 -19.40 -2.10
N VAL A 373 2.22 -20.18 -2.20
CA VAL A 373 3.12 -20.19 -3.36
C VAL A 373 2.87 -21.45 -4.17
N ALA A 374 2.58 -21.29 -5.46
CA ALA A 374 2.32 -22.39 -6.39
C ALA A 374 2.90 -22.09 -7.78
N LEU A 375 2.90 -23.08 -8.68
CA LEU A 375 3.34 -22.87 -10.07
C LEU A 375 2.23 -22.34 -10.98
N THR A 376 2.61 -21.69 -12.09
CA THR A 376 1.70 -21.26 -13.17
C THR A 376 1.21 -22.39 -14.08
N GLU A 377 1.54 -23.65 -13.77
CA GLU A 377 1.21 -24.84 -14.56
C GLU A 377 -0.30 -24.93 -14.87
N GLN A 378 -0.63 -25.35 -16.09
CA GLN A 378 -2.01 -25.56 -16.54
C GLN A 378 -2.43 -27.02 -16.26
N ASP A 379 -2.63 -27.34 -14.98
CA ASP A 379 -3.15 -28.64 -14.55
C ASP A 379 -4.40 -28.48 -13.66
N SER A 380 -5.11 -29.60 -13.45
CA SER A 380 -6.37 -29.61 -12.70
C SER A 380 -6.24 -29.15 -11.25
N VAL A 381 -5.11 -29.41 -10.59
CA VAL A 381 -4.86 -29.01 -9.21
C VAL A 381 -4.56 -27.52 -9.14
N SER A 382 -3.72 -27.01 -10.04
CA SER A 382 -3.44 -25.59 -10.21
C SER A 382 -4.72 -24.80 -10.49
N SER A 383 -5.60 -25.26 -11.38
CA SER A 383 -6.93 -24.65 -11.55
C SER A 383 -7.76 -24.74 -10.28
N GLY A 384 -7.72 -25.87 -9.58
CA GLY A 384 -8.39 -26.09 -8.30
C GLY A 384 -7.93 -25.14 -7.19
N ILE A 385 -6.64 -24.76 -7.12
CA ILE A 385 -6.14 -23.74 -6.19
C ILE A 385 -6.85 -22.42 -6.44
N SER A 386 -6.87 -21.96 -7.69
CA SER A 386 -7.53 -20.70 -8.05
C SER A 386 -9.02 -20.71 -7.75
N THR A 387 -9.73 -21.79 -8.08
CA THR A 387 -11.17 -21.91 -7.78
C THR A 387 -11.44 -21.96 -6.28
N THR A 388 -10.60 -22.64 -5.50
CA THR A 388 -10.75 -22.72 -4.04
C THR A 388 -10.64 -21.34 -3.41
N LEU A 389 -9.63 -20.56 -3.83
CA LEU A 389 -9.35 -19.24 -3.25
C LEU A 389 -10.33 -18.13 -3.69
N GLN A 390 -11.23 -18.39 -4.63
CA GLN A 390 -12.33 -17.48 -4.96
C GLN A 390 -13.44 -17.45 -3.88
N HIS A 391 -13.45 -18.42 -2.97
CA HIS A 391 -14.43 -18.47 -1.90
C HIS A 391 -14.14 -17.40 -0.83
N GLU A 392 -15.16 -16.69 -0.36
CA GLU A 392 -15.01 -15.53 0.55
C GLU A 392 -14.18 -15.82 1.80
N SER A 393 -14.27 -17.05 2.33
CA SER A 393 -13.51 -17.52 3.48
C SER A 393 -11.98 -17.48 3.29
N TYR A 394 -11.48 -17.40 2.05
CA TYR A 394 -10.06 -17.41 1.71
C TYR A 394 -9.58 -16.10 1.05
N ASN A 395 -10.42 -15.06 0.99
CA ASN A 395 -10.07 -13.79 0.34
C ASN A 395 -8.86 -13.06 0.96
N HIS A 396 -8.48 -13.41 2.19
CA HIS A 396 -7.31 -12.84 2.87
C HIS A 396 -5.99 -13.49 2.45
N ILE A 397 -6.04 -14.62 1.75
CA ILE A 397 -4.85 -15.40 1.39
C ILE A 397 -4.26 -14.86 0.09
N THR A 398 -2.97 -14.52 0.13
CA THR A 398 -2.26 -14.05 -1.07
C THR A 398 -1.71 -15.23 -1.86
N LEU A 399 -2.20 -15.41 -3.08
CA LEU A 399 -1.67 -16.40 -4.01
C LEU A 399 -0.52 -15.81 -4.83
N VAL A 400 0.65 -16.42 -4.75
CA VAL A 400 1.83 -16.12 -5.59
C VAL A 400 2.05 -17.29 -6.54
N ARG A 401 1.99 -17.01 -7.85
CA ARG A 401 2.20 -18.01 -8.90
C ARG A 401 3.53 -17.79 -9.58
N LEU A 402 4.34 -18.84 -9.68
CA LEU A 402 5.67 -18.77 -10.30
C LEU A 402 5.77 -19.65 -11.55
N PRO A 403 6.30 -19.15 -12.67
CA PRO A 403 6.79 -19.98 -13.75
C PRO A 403 7.88 -20.93 -13.25
N ARG A 404 7.87 -22.17 -13.74
CA ARG A 404 8.85 -23.19 -13.30
C ARG A 404 10.30 -22.75 -13.56
N GLU A 405 10.53 -22.06 -14.66
CA GLU A 405 11.83 -21.52 -15.05
C GLU A 405 12.35 -20.40 -14.13
N ASP A 406 11.47 -19.73 -13.38
CA ASP A 406 11.84 -18.63 -12.48
C ASP A 406 12.27 -19.13 -11.10
N ILE A 407 11.82 -20.33 -10.70
CA ILE A 407 12.06 -20.90 -9.36
C ILE A 407 13.56 -20.92 -8.99
N PRO A 408 14.49 -21.39 -9.84
CA PRO A 408 15.92 -21.43 -9.47
C PRO A 408 16.53 -20.04 -9.23
N HIS A 409 15.85 -18.98 -9.64
CA HIS A 409 16.26 -17.58 -9.53
C HIS A 409 15.44 -16.80 -8.48
N SER A 410 14.66 -17.49 -7.65
CA SER A 410 13.69 -16.91 -6.71
C SER A 410 14.24 -16.62 -5.30
N TYR A 411 15.51 -16.91 -5.01
CA TYR A 411 16.07 -16.78 -3.64
C TYR A 411 15.85 -15.40 -2.99
N TRP A 412 15.81 -14.34 -3.81
CA TRP A 412 15.52 -12.98 -3.35
C TRP A 412 14.16 -12.86 -2.66
N MET A 413 13.17 -13.66 -3.06
CA MET A 413 11.82 -13.67 -2.49
C MET A 413 11.84 -14.04 -1.00
N GLY A 414 12.79 -14.89 -0.58
CA GLY A 414 12.97 -15.24 0.84
C GLY A 414 13.48 -14.08 1.71
N SER A 415 13.89 -12.95 1.12
CA SER A 415 14.25 -11.72 1.85
C SER A 415 13.08 -10.83 2.21
N LEU A 416 11.89 -11.12 1.65
CA LEU A 416 10.69 -10.31 1.84
C LEU A 416 10.08 -10.57 3.22
N SER A 417 9.54 -9.51 3.83
CA SER A 417 8.71 -9.61 5.03
C SER A 417 7.31 -10.13 4.70
N LEU A 418 6.55 -10.58 5.71
CA LEU A 418 5.18 -11.06 5.52
C LEU A 418 4.28 -10.03 4.83
N LEU A 419 4.38 -8.76 5.24
CA LEU A 419 3.60 -7.68 4.66
C LEU A 419 3.96 -7.45 3.18
N GLU A 420 5.24 -7.60 2.82
CA GLU A 420 5.69 -7.53 1.43
C GLU A 420 5.13 -8.69 0.59
N TRP A 421 5.09 -9.91 1.16
CA TRP A 421 4.46 -11.06 0.52
C TRP A 421 2.94 -10.88 0.36
N GLN A 422 2.24 -10.37 1.37
CA GLN A 422 0.80 -10.12 1.32
C GLN A 422 0.44 -9.07 0.25
N ASN A 423 1.34 -8.13 -0.02
CA ASN A 423 1.17 -7.12 -1.06
C ASN A 423 1.76 -7.52 -2.42
N TRP A 424 2.13 -8.80 -2.62
CA TRP A 424 2.79 -9.26 -3.85
C TRP A 424 2.04 -8.82 -5.13
N ASN A 425 0.71 -8.97 -5.17
CA ASN A 425 -0.11 -8.70 -6.34
C ASN A 425 -0.61 -7.24 -6.44
N VAL A 426 -0.22 -6.35 -5.51
CA VAL A 426 -0.73 -4.98 -5.46
C VAL A 426 -0.01 -4.02 -6.42
N PRO A 427 1.34 -3.97 -6.49
CA PRO A 427 2.01 -3.05 -7.39
C PRO A 427 1.96 -3.53 -8.85
N GLU A 428 1.53 -2.63 -9.73
CA GLU A 428 1.52 -2.81 -11.18
C GLU A 428 2.76 -2.14 -11.78
N ILE A 429 3.69 -2.92 -12.32
CA ILE A 429 4.91 -2.40 -12.93
C ILE A 429 4.80 -2.57 -14.46
N ALA A 430 4.64 -1.46 -15.17
CA ALA A 430 4.58 -1.44 -16.63
C ALA A 430 5.93 -1.03 -17.23
N ILE A 431 6.26 -1.57 -18.41
CA ILE A 431 7.48 -1.24 -19.15
C ILE A 431 7.12 -0.30 -20.29
N SER A 432 7.86 0.79 -20.44
CA SER A 432 7.69 1.74 -21.51
C SER A 432 9.00 1.99 -22.24
N VAL A 433 9.04 1.56 -23.49
CA VAL A 433 10.17 1.68 -24.41
C VAL A 433 9.99 2.92 -25.29
N ILE A 434 11.06 3.67 -25.50
CA ILE A 434 11.10 4.87 -26.34
C ILE A 434 12.10 4.62 -27.47
N THR A 435 11.66 4.82 -28.72
CA THR A 435 12.46 4.59 -29.91
C THR A 435 12.14 5.59 -31.02
N THR A 436 13.06 5.74 -31.95
CA THR A 436 12.90 6.60 -33.14
C THR A 436 13.21 5.81 -34.42
N ASN A 437 14.49 5.53 -34.69
CA ASN A 437 14.95 4.96 -35.96
C ASN A 437 16.22 4.07 -35.80
N ARG A 438 16.32 3.32 -34.70
CA ARG A 438 17.47 2.44 -34.42
C ARG A 438 17.04 0.97 -34.30
N PRO A 439 16.81 0.27 -35.42
CA PRO A 439 16.15 -1.04 -35.41
C PRO A 439 16.98 -2.10 -34.69
N ARG A 440 18.31 -2.10 -34.88
CA ARG A 440 19.22 -3.04 -34.20
C ARG A 440 19.27 -2.83 -32.70
N SER A 441 19.25 -1.57 -32.27
CA SER A 441 19.29 -1.19 -30.87
C SER A 441 17.99 -1.57 -30.17
N LEU A 442 16.86 -1.18 -30.78
CA LEU A 442 15.53 -1.56 -30.32
C LEU A 442 15.36 -3.07 -30.24
N HIS A 443 15.79 -3.81 -31.26
CA HIS A 443 15.72 -5.27 -31.26
C HIS A 443 16.51 -5.88 -30.09
N ARG A 444 17.71 -5.37 -29.80
CA ARG A 444 18.52 -5.81 -28.65
C ARG A 444 17.78 -5.58 -27.32
N LEU A 445 17.20 -4.38 -27.14
CA LEU A 445 16.41 -4.07 -25.94
C LEU A 445 15.22 -5.01 -25.80
N LEU A 446 14.39 -5.12 -26.84
CA LEU A 446 13.20 -5.99 -26.83
C LEU A 446 13.56 -7.46 -26.59
N LEU A 447 14.65 -7.94 -27.18
CA LEU A 447 15.14 -9.30 -26.94
C LEU A 447 15.55 -9.50 -25.47
N SER A 448 16.24 -8.53 -24.87
CA SER A 448 16.61 -8.61 -23.44
C SER A 448 15.39 -8.58 -22.51
N LEU A 449 14.35 -7.82 -22.87
CA LEU A 449 13.07 -7.78 -22.16
C LEU A 449 12.35 -9.13 -22.26
N SER A 450 12.21 -9.69 -23.46
CA SER A 450 11.52 -10.97 -23.65
C SER A 450 12.17 -12.14 -22.91
N HIS A 451 13.49 -12.10 -22.70
CA HIS A 451 14.24 -13.11 -21.94
C HIS A 451 14.32 -12.85 -20.43
N SER A 452 13.75 -11.75 -19.93
CA SER A 452 13.78 -11.43 -18.50
C SER A 452 12.80 -12.28 -17.68
N LEU A 453 13.05 -12.38 -16.38
CA LEU A 453 12.24 -13.16 -15.44
C LEU A 453 11.27 -12.24 -14.71
N TYR A 454 9.97 -12.52 -14.82
CA TYR A 454 8.89 -11.68 -14.27
C TYR A 454 8.19 -12.28 -13.05
N PHE A 455 8.58 -13.50 -12.64
CA PHE A 455 8.12 -14.16 -11.41
C PHE A 455 6.59 -14.28 -11.35
N GLY A 456 5.98 -14.52 -12.51
CA GLY A 456 4.55 -14.73 -12.70
C GLY A 456 3.68 -13.47 -12.78
N ASP A 457 4.27 -12.29 -12.65
CA ASP A 457 3.55 -11.04 -12.89
C ASP A 457 3.24 -10.91 -14.40
N THR A 458 2.04 -10.41 -14.70
CA THR A 458 1.68 -9.97 -16.06
C THR A 458 2.12 -8.52 -16.23
N VAL A 459 2.95 -8.27 -17.24
CA VAL A 459 3.63 -6.99 -17.47
C VAL A 459 3.19 -6.38 -18.79
N LEU A 460 2.58 -5.20 -18.69
CA LEU A 460 2.24 -4.36 -19.84
C LEU A 460 3.51 -3.80 -20.48
N LEU A 461 3.69 -4.02 -21.78
CA LEU A 461 4.76 -3.44 -22.58
C LEU A 461 4.20 -2.34 -23.49
N ARG A 462 4.64 -1.11 -23.25
CA ARG A 462 4.35 0.04 -24.13
C ARG A 462 5.55 0.35 -25.01
N ILE A 463 5.32 0.53 -26.31
CA ILE A 463 6.36 0.94 -27.27
C ILE A 463 5.97 2.29 -27.86
N ASN A 464 6.74 3.32 -27.53
CA ASN A 464 6.53 4.68 -27.99
C ASN A 464 7.52 4.98 -29.12
N ILE A 465 6.98 5.18 -30.32
CA ILE A 465 7.73 5.48 -31.53
C ILE A 465 7.56 6.97 -31.82
N ASP A 466 8.62 7.75 -31.63
CA ASP A 466 8.65 9.19 -31.98
C ASP A 466 9.15 9.34 -33.41
N GLN A 467 8.23 9.24 -34.38
CA GLN A 467 8.56 9.12 -35.80
C GLN A 467 9.41 10.31 -36.27
N SER A 468 10.58 10.02 -36.85
CA SER A 468 11.37 11.03 -37.58
C SER A 468 10.73 11.39 -38.92
N PRO A 469 11.02 12.57 -39.50
CA PRO A 469 10.51 12.97 -40.81
C PRO A 469 10.72 11.90 -41.90
N ASP A 470 11.83 11.19 -41.84
CA ASP A 470 12.11 9.99 -42.63
C ASP A 470 11.83 8.76 -41.75
N PRO A 471 10.68 8.07 -41.88
CA PRO A 471 10.38 6.87 -41.11
C PRO A 471 11.34 5.74 -41.48
N ASP A 472 11.88 5.05 -40.48
CA ASP A 472 12.68 3.84 -40.69
C ASP A 472 11.76 2.60 -40.73
N PRO A 473 11.55 1.97 -41.90
CA PRO A 473 10.66 0.81 -42.04
C PRO A 473 11.12 -0.39 -41.23
N ASP A 474 12.43 -0.51 -40.96
CA ASP A 474 12.98 -1.63 -40.21
C ASP A 474 12.69 -1.51 -38.72
N THR A 475 12.66 -0.29 -38.17
CA THR A 475 12.21 -0.06 -36.78
C THR A 475 10.75 -0.47 -36.61
N LEU A 476 9.88 -0.10 -37.56
CA LEU A 476 8.46 -0.51 -37.53
C LEU A 476 8.29 -2.02 -37.68
N ARG A 477 9.13 -2.66 -38.52
CA ARG A 477 9.18 -4.12 -38.68
C ARG A 477 9.51 -4.82 -37.36
N VAL A 478 10.55 -4.35 -36.66
CA VAL A 478 10.94 -4.88 -35.34
C VAL A 478 9.79 -4.82 -34.34
N VAL A 479 9.04 -3.73 -34.31
CA VAL A 479 7.87 -3.58 -33.40
C VAL A 479 6.72 -4.50 -33.81
N ARG A 480 6.41 -4.59 -35.11
CA ARG A 480 5.31 -5.42 -35.62
C ARG A 480 5.57 -6.91 -35.38
N ASP A 481 6.82 -7.34 -35.55
CA ASP A 481 7.21 -8.74 -35.47
C ASP A 481 7.52 -9.18 -34.01
N LEU A 482 7.34 -8.28 -33.03
CA LEU A 482 7.55 -8.56 -31.62
C LEU A 482 6.55 -9.61 -31.09
N HIS A 483 7.09 -10.65 -30.46
CA HIS A 483 6.31 -11.58 -29.65
C HIS A 483 6.54 -11.30 -28.16
N TRP A 484 5.46 -11.01 -27.43
CA TRP A 484 5.49 -10.71 -26.00
C TRP A 484 4.66 -11.74 -25.25
N ALA A 485 5.34 -12.59 -24.47
CA ALA A 485 4.72 -13.69 -23.74
C ALA A 485 4.27 -13.30 -22.31
N HIS A 486 4.59 -12.08 -21.88
CA HIS A 486 4.48 -11.68 -20.47
C HIS A 486 3.30 -10.74 -20.19
N GLY A 487 2.43 -10.46 -21.18
CA GLY A 487 1.26 -9.61 -20.99
C GLY A 487 0.81 -8.94 -22.28
N ASP A 488 0.18 -7.77 -22.15
CA ASP A 488 -0.29 -6.99 -23.30
C ASP A 488 0.80 -6.08 -23.88
N VAL A 489 0.69 -5.80 -25.19
CA VAL A 489 1.54 -4.82 -25.89
C VAL A 489 0.70 -3.66 -26.38
N VAL A 490 1.15 -2.43 -26.08
CA VAL A 490 0.54 -1.19 -26.57
C VAL A 490 1.56 -0.41 -27.38
N VAL A 491 1.27 -0.21 -28.65
CA VAL A 491 2.13 0.61 -29.54
C VAL A 491 1.54 2.02 -29.63
N HIS A 492 2.33 3.01 -29.24
CA HIS A 492 2.02 4.43 -29.40
C HIS A 492 2.94 5.03 -30.47
N HIS A 493 2.34 5.46 -31.57
CA HIS A 493 3.07 6.01 -32.72
C HIS A 493 2.78 7.50 -32.86
N ARG A 494 3.80 8.35 -32.58
CA ARG A 494 3.68 9.79 -32.75
C ARG A 494 4.04 10.17 -34.18
N VAL A 495 3.07 10.71 -34.91
CA VAL A 495 3.20 11.10 -36.33
C VAL A 495 4.11 12.31 -36.53
N VAL A 496 4.09 13.27 -35.58
CA VAL A 496 4.92 14.48 -35.63
C VAL A 496 6.06 14.35 -34.63
N HIS A 497 7.31 14.45 -35.09
CA HIS A 497 8.49 14.35 -34.24
C HIS A 497 8.45 15.38 -33.09
N GLY A 498 8.30 14.89 -31.86
CA GLY A 498 8.24 15.73 -30.66
C GLY A 498 9.62 16.05 -30.08
N GLY A 499 10.62 15.22 -30.40
CA GLY A 499 11.95 15.32 -29.81
C GLY A 499 12.01 14.74 -28.40
N LEU A 500 13.21 14.74 -27.81
CA LEU A 500 13.50 13.97 -26.60
C LEU A 500 12.61 14.30 -25.41
N LEU A 501 12.35 15.59 -25.12
CA LEU A 501 11.57 15.95 -23.93
C LEU A 501 10.13 15.41 -24.02
N PRO A 502 9.33 15.72 -25.06
CA PRO A 502 8.00 15.13 -25.21
C PRO A 502 8.04 13.60 -25.36
N ALA A 503 9.05 13.03 -26.03
CA ALA A 503 9.16 11.58 -26.19
C ALA A 503 9.29 10.84 -24.86
N VAL A 504 10.08 11.35 -23.91
CA VAL A 504 10.21 10.73 -22.58
C VAL A 504 9.03 11.04 -21.67
N VAL A 505 8.61 12.30 -21.60
CA VAL A 505 7.55 12.73 -20.66
C VAL A 505 6.22 12.05 -20.95
N GLU A 506 5.87 11.89 -22.24
CA GLU A 506 4.61 11.27 -22.67
C GLU A 506 4.72 9.74 -22.84
N ALA A 507 5.91 9.15 -22.64
CA ALA A 507 6.10 7.70 -22.79
C ALA A 507 5.25 6.90 -21.80
N TRP A 508 4.92 7.48 -20.65
CA TRP A 508 4.11 6.82 -19.63
C TRP A 508 3.45 7.85 -18.72
N TYR A 509 2.22 7.53 -18.30
CA TYR A 509 1.51 8.28 -17.27
C TYR A 509 0.78 7.28 -16.35
N PRO A 510 0.89 7.41 -15.02
CA PRO A 510 0.29 6.45 -14.09
C PRO A 510 -1.23 6.58 -14.04
N HIS A 511 -1.92 5.45 -13.94
CA HIS A 511 -3.38 5.41 -13.77
C HIS A 511 -3.80 5.64 -12.31
N HIS A 512 -3.03 5.11 -11.36
CA HIS A 512 -3.21 5.30 -9.91
C HIS A 512 -1.87 5.16 -9.16
N ASP A 513 -1.91 5.22 -7.82
CA ASP A 513 -0.72 5.22 -6.94
C ASP A 513 -0.03 3.86 -6.78
N HIS A 514 -0.53 2.85 -7.50
CA HIS A 514 0.07 1.52 -7.58
C HIS A 514 0.59 1.22 -9.00
N SER A 515 0.47 2.16 -9.94
CA SER A 515 1.02 2.05 -11.29
C SER A 515 2.43 2.63 -11.33
N TYR A 516 3.45 1.79 -11.52
CA TYR A 516 4.86 2.17 -11.63
C TYR A 516 5.33 2.00 -13.08
N GLY A 517 6.20 2.91 -13.55
CA GLY A 517 6.68 2.93 -14.93
C GLY A 517 8.17 2.67 -15.04
N VAL A 518 8.57 1.58 -15.69
CA VAL A 518 9.95 1.34 -16.11
C VAL A 518 10.18 2.04 -17.44
N LEU A 519 10.98 3.12 -17.44
CA LEU A 519 11.30 3.87 -18.66
C LEU A 519 12.63 3.40 -19.25
N LEU A 520 12.62 3.01 -20.53
CA LEU A 520 13.78 2.51 -21.27
C LEU A 520 13.88 3.18 -22.64
N GLU A 521 15.06 3.67 -23.00
CA GLU A 521 15.38 4.12 -24.36
C GLU A 521 15.97 2.96 -25.18
N ASP A 522 15.85 3.02 -26.51
CA ASP A 522 16.29 1.97 -27.43
C ASP A 522 17.78 1.57 -27.31
N ASP A 523 18.62 2.40 -26.70
CA ASP A 523 20.05 2.19 -26.49
C ASP A 523 20.41 1.48 -25.17
N VAL A 524 19.40 1.11 -24.39
CA VAL A 524 19.54 0.34 -23.15
C VAL A 524 19.44 -1.17 -23.42
N GLU A 525 20.08 -1.96 -22.58
CA GLU A 525 19.87 -3.40 -22.46
C GLU A 525 19.71 -3.73 -20.96
N VAL A 526 18.85 -4.68 -20.61
CA VAL A 526 18.55 -5.02 -19.21
C VAL A 526 19.06 -6.41 -18.84
N SER A 527 19.42 -6.59 -17.56
CA SER A 527 19.67 -7.90 -16.98
C SER A 527 18.36 -8.68 -16.90
N ARG A 528 18.42 -10.01 -17.04
CA ARG A 528 17.25 -10.89 -16.81
C ARG A 528 16.63 -10.74 -15.41
N LEU A 529 17.36 -10.17 -14.45
CA LEU A 529 16.93 -9.94 -13.05
C LEU A 529 16.44 -8.51 -12.78
N PHE A 530 16.36 -7.63 -13.80
CA PHE A 530 15.98 -6.23 -13.59
C PHE A 530 14.61 -6.08 -12.92
N TYR A 531 13.65 -6.93 -13.31
CA TYR A 531 12.29 -6.89 -12.78
C TYR A 531 12.24 -7.33 -11.32
N ALA A 532 12.97 -8.37 -10.93
CA ALA A 532 13.08 -8.78 -9.53
C ALA A 532 13.69 -7.67 -8.65
N TRP A 533 14.72 -6.98 -9.12
CA TRP A 533 15.24 -5.79 -8.41
C TRP A 533 14.17 -4.71 -8.22
N ALA A 534 13.45 -4.37 -9.31
CA ALA A 534 12.37 -3.40 -9.27
C ALA A 534 11.25 -3.82 -8.30
N LYS A 535 10.75 -5.04 -8.43
CA LYS A 535 9.68 -5.60 -7.58
C LYS A 535 10.09 -5.65 -6.12
N MET A 536 11.28 -6.18 -5.81
CA MET A 536 11.81 -6.27 -4.45
C MET A 536 11.90 -4.88 -3.80
N ALA A 537 12.41 -3.89 -4.51
CA ALA A 537 12.54 -2.52 -3.99
C ALA A 537 11.19 -1.80 -3.85
N VAL A 538 10.27 -1.96 -4.80
CA VAL A 538 8.91 -1.43 -4.69
C VAL A 538 8.20 -2.06 -3.48
N LEU A 539 8.23 -3.38 -3.32
CA LEU A 539 7.62 -4.04 -2.16
C LEU A 539 8.22 -3.51 -0.85
N ARG A 540 9.55 -3.46 -0.71
CA ARG A 540 10.24 -3.00 0.50
C ARG A 540 9.90 -1.56 0.89
N TYR A 541 9.93 -0.62 -0.06
CA TYR A 541 9.85 0.82 0.22
C TYR A 541 8.46 1.43 -0.03
N ARG A 542 7.48 0.63 -0.49
CA ARG A 542 6.09 1.07 -0.73
C ARG A 542 5.02 0.19 -0.09
N TYR A 543 5.29 -1.09 0.11
CA TYR A 543 4.31 -2.07 0.59
C TYR A 543 4.79 -2.93 1.76
N GLY A 544 5.92 -2.56 2.37
CA GLY A 544 6.52 -3.26 3.50
C GLY A 544 6.35 -2.49 4.80
N ASP A 545 7.31 -2.65 5.70
CA ASP A 545 7.31 -1.98 7.01
C ASP A 545 7.09 -0.46 6.85
N PRO A 546 6.11 0.15 7.57
CA PRO A 546 5.84 1.58 7.49
C PRO A 546 7.03 2.50 7.76
N SER A 547 8.05 2.03 8.49
CA SER A 547 9.30 2.75 8.74
C SER A 547 10.20 2.88 7.52
N ASN A 548 9.96 2.08 6.47
CA ASN A 548 10.65 2.14 5.19
C ASN A 548 9.96 3.03 4.15
N LEU A 549 8.73 3.48 4.43
CA LEU A 549 7.97 4.33 3.53
C LEU A 549 8.49 5.76 3.60
N SER A 550 8.82 6.35 2.44
CA SER A 550 9.19 7.76 2.35
C SER A 550 8.55 8.41 1.12
N PRO A 551 7.90 9.58 1.26
CA PRO A 551 7.40 10.35 0.12
C PRO A 551 8.54 10.96 -0.72
N GLN A 552 9.79 10.94 -0.23
CA GLN A 552 10.93 11.45 -0.97
C GLN A 552 11.47 10.47 -2.02
N LEU A 553 11.10 9.19 -1.97
CA LEU A 553 11.55 8.22 -2.96
C LEU A 553 10.79 8.41 -4.28
N PHE A 554 11.47 8.92 -5.32
CA PHE A 554 10.85 9.18 -6.63
C PHE A 554 11.06 8.06 -7.65
N GLY A 555 11.90 7.08 -7.34
CA GLY A 555 12.19 6.00 -8.27
C GLY A 555 13.32 5.08 -7.84
N ILE A 556 13.55 4.06 -8.68
CA ILE A 556 14.58 3.04 -8.50
C ILE A 556 15.39 2.96 -9.79
N SER A 557 16.70 3.15 -9.70
CA SER A 557 17.61 2.99 -10.83
C SER A 557 17.83 1.50 -11.13
N LEU A 558 17.90 1.16 -12.41
CA LEU A 558 18.43 -0.13 -12.88
C LEU A 558 19.93 -0.05 -13.15
N TYR A 559 20.40 1.13 -13.55
CA TYR A 559 21.81 1.42 -13.80
C TYR A 559 22.56 1.73 -12.50
N GLN A 560 23.76 1.20 -12.33
CA GLN A 560 24.65 1.54 -11.21
C GLN A 560 25.51 2.74 -11.59
N GLN A 561 25.47 3.82 -10.80
CA GLN A 561 26.13 5.06 -11.20
C GLN A 561 27.66 4.90 -11.30
N LYS A 562 28.19 4.93 -12.52
CA LYS A 562 29.65 4.90 -12.80
C LYS A 562 30.30 6.30 -12.86
N SER A 563 29.49 7.36 -12.92
CA SER A 563 30.01 8.73 -13.04
C SER A 563 29.08 9.77 -12.44
N ILE A 564 29.61 10.82 -11.81
CA ILE A 564 28.81 12.00 -11.45
C ILE A 564 28.79 12.96 -12.63
N GLU A 565 27.61 13.26 -13.17
CA GLU A 565 27.48 14.03 -14.41
C GLU A 565 27.08 15.50 -14.24
N LEU A 566 26.65 15.88 -13.03
CA LEU A 566 26.07 17.21 -12.74
C LEU A 566 27.07 18.24 -12.23
N ARG A 567 28.32 17.84 -11.95
CA ARG A 567 29.37 18.76 -11.54
C ARG A 567 29.67 19.81 -12.64
N PRO A 568 29.89 21.09 -12.29
CA PRO A 568 30.17 22.16 -13.26
C PRO A 568 31.37 21.86 -14.17
N GLU A 569 32.40 21.19 -13.65
CA GLU A 569 33.63 20.86 -14.36
C GLU A 569 33.43 19.75 -15.39
N GLY A 570 32.25 19.13 -15.42
CA GLY A 570 31.92 18.02 -16.31
C GLY A 570 31.78 16.69 -15.59
N ARG A 571 31.60 15.64 -16.38
CA ARG A 571 31.40 14.29 -15.86
C ARG A 571 32.70 13.78 -15.22
N ARG A 572 32.60 13.19 -14.02
CA ARG A 572 33.72 12.58 -13.29
C ARG A 572 33.42 11.11 -13.00
N PRO A 573 34.41 10.20 -13.08
CA PRO A 573 34.25 8.83 -12.60
C PRO A 573 33.75 8.81 -11.15
N PHE A 574 32.95 7.83 -10.81
CA PHE A 574 32.31 7.71 -9.50
C PHE A 574 32.24 6.25 -9.07
N ASP A 575 32.58 6.03 -7.81
CA ASP A 575 32.48 4.74 -7.13
C ASP A 575 31.87 4.98 -5.75
N ALA A 576 30.60 4.61 -5.59
CA ALA A 576 29.89 4.74 -4.33
C ALA A 576 30.51 3.87 -3.23
N ARG A 577 30.99 2.66 -3.59
CA ARG A 577 31.63 1.75 -2.64
C ARG A 577 32.92 2.33 -2.10
N ALA A 578 33.77 2.87 -2.97
CA ALA A 578 35.00 3.56 -2.53
C ALA A 578 34.67 4.77 -1.64
N LEU A 579 33.65 5.56 -2.00
CA LEU A 579 33.18 6.67 -1.19
C LEU A 579 32.73 6.22 0.20
N PHE A 580 31.90 5.18 0.29
CA PHE A 580 31.37 4.68 1.56
C PHE A 580 32.45 4.03 2.42
N ALA A 581 33.38 3.28 1.83
CA ALA A 581 34.54 2.75 2.54
C ALA A 581 35.40 3.88 3.14
N ALA A 582 35.69 4.93 2.35
CA ALA A 582 36.47 6.07 2.81
C ALA A 582 35.79 6.90 3.92
N ASN A 583 34.48 6.78 4.08
CA ASN A 583 33.69 7.49 5.10
C ASN A 583 33.18 6.55 6.22
N GLY A 584 33.76 5.36 6.37
CA GLY A 584 33.54 4.50 7.53
C GLY A 584 32.19 3.77 7.58
N PHE A 585 31.51 3.59 6.43
CA PHE A 585 30.31 2.77 6.39
C PHE A 585 30.66 1.29 6.59
N GLU A 586 29.95 0.62 7.48
CA GLU A 586 30.14 -0.81 7.81
C GLU A 586 29.99 -1.72 6.57
N HIS A 587 29.09 -1.34 5.66
CA HIS A 587 28.83 -2.10 4.45
C HIS A 587 28.92 -1.22 3.20
N PRO A 588 30.13 -1.05 2.62
CA PRO A 588 30.34 -0.17 1.47
C PRO A 588 29.60 -0.62 0.20
N ALA A 589 29.19 -1.88 0.10
CA ALA A 589 28.42 -2.43 -1.03
C ALA A 589 26.91 -2.17 -0.91
N THR A 590 26.47 -1.46 0.13
CA THR A 590 25.04 -1.21 0.34
C THR A 590 24.45 -0.37 -0.80
N PRO A 591 23.21 -0.63 -1.23
CA PRO A 591 22.43 0.29 -2.04
C PRO A 591 22.33 1.64 -1.35
N TYR A 592 22.11 2.69 -2.13
CA TYR A 592 22.11 4.07 -1.64
C TYR A 592 21.06 4.93 -2.34
N LEU A 593 20.79 6.08 -1.75
CA LEU A 593 19.85 7.08 -2.26
C LEU A 593 20.63 8.22 -2.92
N SER A 594 20.16 8.72 -4.06
CA SER A 594 20.75 9.88 -4.72
C SER A 594 19.71 10.79 -5.34
N GLN A 595 19.93 12.10 -5.29
CA GLN A 595 19.09 13.07 -6.02
C GLN A 595 19.25 13.00 -7.55
N ILE A 596 20.26 12.31 -8.07
CA ILE A 596 20.48 12.25 -9.52
C ILE A 596 19.44 11.30 -10.13
N PRO A 597 18.55 11.74 -11.04
CA PRO A 597 17.67 10.80 -11.74
C PRO A 597 18.51 9.93 -12.69
N CYS A 598 18.23 8.64 -12.74
CA CYS A 598 18.82 7.78 -13.76
C CYS A 598 18.15 8.04 -15.12
N SER A 599 18.89 7.91 -16.23
CA SER A 599 18.32 8.01 -17.59
C SER A 599 18.68 6.81 -18.47
N TRP A 600 19.22 5.73 -17.87
CA TRP A 600 19.64 4.52 -18.57
C TRP A 600 18.89 3.30 -18.04
N GLY A 601 17.60 3.48 -17.78
CA GLY A 601 16.72 2.49 -17.18
C GLY A 601 16.44 2.77 -15.71
N ALA A 602 15.18 3.09 -15.42
CA ALA A 602 14.71 3.34 -14.07
C ALA A 602 13.19 3.08 -13.95
N VAL A 603 12.77 2.74 -12.74
CA VAL A 603 11.37 2.76 -12.30
C VAL A 603 11.05 4.17 -11.78
N TYR A 604 9.99 4.79 -12.29
CA TYR A 604 9.46 6.06 -11.79
C TYR A 604 8.17 5.85 -11.02
N PHE A 605 8.04 6.59 -9.92
CA PHE A 605 6.90 6.45 -9.01
C PHE A 605 5.74 7.35 -9.45
N PRO A 606 4.49 6.88 -9.26
CA PRO A 606 3.32 7.52 -9.85
C PRO A 606 3.13 8.96 -9.38
N GLU A 607 3.24 9.22 -8.08
CA GLU A 607 2.98 10.55 -7.52
C GLU A 607 3.97 11.60 -8.05
N GLN A 608 5.27 11.29 -8.02
CA GLN A 608 6.32 12.21 -8.46
C GLN A 608 6.33 12.39 -9.97
N TRP A 609 5.94 11.37 -10.75
CA TRP A 609 5.82 11.52 -12.20
C TRP A 609 4.64 12.41 -12.59
N ARG A 610 3.48 12.30 -11.91
CA ARG A 610 2.36 13.24 -12.12
C ARG A 610 2.74 14.66 -11.71
N GLU A 611 3.39 14.82 -10.57
CA GLU A 611 3.89 16.12 -10.14
C GLU A 611 4.86 16.72 -11.16
N PHE A 612 5.71 15.89 -11.80
CA PHE A 612 6.60 16.37 -12.84
C PHE A 612 5.86 16.88 -14.08
N HIS A 613 4.76 16.24 -14.49
CA HIS A 613 3.92 16.74 -15.59
C HIS A 613 3.33 18.11 -15.26
N GLU A 614 2.78 18.29 -14.07
CA GLU A 614 2.28 19.58 -13.60
C GLU A 614 3.40 20.63 -13.51
N TYR A 615 4.58 20.24 -13.02
CA TYR A 615 5.76 21.09 -12.94
C TYR A 615 6.14 21.61 -14.32
N LEU A 616 6.18 20.75 -15.34
CA LEU A 616 6.47 21.15 -16.71
C LEU A 616 5.41 22.11 -17.27
N ALA A 617 4.13 21.87 -16.99
CA ALA A 617 3.05 22.75 -17.43
C ALA A 617 3.22 24.17 -16.89
N VAL A 618 3.54 24.34 -15.61
CA VAL A 618 3.83 25.65 -15.02
C VAL A 618 5.15 26.20 -15.57
N ARG A 619 6.22 25.38 -15.62
CA ARG A 619 7.57 25.76 -16.07
C ARG A 619 7.64 26.30 -17.49
N PHE A 620 6.77 25.83 -18.37
CA PHE A 620 6.66 26.26 -19.77
C PHE A 620 5.50 27.21 -20.05
N SER A 621 4.65 27.51 -19.06
CA SER A 621 3.56 28.48 -19.23
C SER A 621 4.13 29.86 -19.62
N ARG A 622 3.62 30.42 -20.72
CA ARG A 622 4.01 31.75 -21.20
C ARG A 622 3.21 32.81 -20.46
N THR A 623 3.55 33.05 -19.20
CA THR A 623 3.18 34.27 -18.50
C THR A 623 4.45 34.99 -18.07
N GLY A 624 4.90 35.92 -18.91
CA GLY A 624 5.68 37.06 -18.43
C GLY A 624 4.81 37.91 -17.48
N PRO A 625 5.41 38.87 -16.75
CA PRO A 625 4.65 39.72 -15.82
C PRO A 625 3.54 40.46 -16.59
N SER A 626 2.28 40.07 -16.34
CA SER A 626 1.10 40.78 -16.85
C SER A 626 0.47 41.55 -15.69
N PRO A 627 0.45 42.90 -15.72
CA PRO A 627 -0.02 43.74 -14.62
C PRO A 627 -1.51 43.59 -14.26
N SER A 628 -2.30 42.87 -15.07
CA SER A 628 -3.77 42.84 -14.96
C SER A 628 -4.36 41.56 -14.36
N SER A 629 -3.55 40.56 -13.99
CA SER A 629 -4.06 39.27 -13.48
C SER A 629 -3.77 38.98 -12.01
N GLY A 630 -2.97 39.79 -11.30
CA GLY A 630 -2.57 39.51 -9.91
C GLY A 630 -1.73 38.24 -9.73
N ILE A 631 -1.47 37.49 -10.81
CA ILE A 631 -0.66 36.28 -10.84
C ILE A 631 0.75 36.68 -11.27
N ASN A 632 1.64 36.93 -10.30
CA ASN A 632 3.09 37.00 -10.52
C ASN A 632 3.70 35.59 -10.64
N ALA A 633 3.05 34.65 -11.34
CA ALA A 633 3.49 33.25 -11.44
C ALA A 633 4.34 32.97 -12.70
N GLY A 634 5.15 33.93 -13.12
CA GLY A 634 6.22 33.62 -14.07
C GLY A 634 7.38 32.98 -13.32
N ILE A 635 7.61 31.68 -13.47
CA ILE A 635 8.84 31.05 -12.94
C ILE A 635 10.04 31.79 -13.57
N PRO A 636 10.99 32.30 -12.75
CA PRO A 636 12.04 33.13 -13.28
C PRO A 636 12.88 32.37 -14.32
N THR A 637 13.35 33.07 -15.34
CA THR A 637 14.22 32.52 -16.40
C THR A 637 15.59 32.10 -15.88
N GLN A 638 15.90 32.42 -14.62
CA GLN A 638 17.11 32.04 -13.93
C GLN A 638 17.19 30.54 -13.62
N ASP A 639 18.39 30.11 -13.26
CA ASP A 639 18.65 28.71 -12.88
C ASP A 639 17.97 28.38 -11.55
N ILE A 640 17.14 27.34 -11.54
CA ILE A 640 16.47 26.86 -10.31
C ILE A 640 17.49 26.22 -9.37
N VAL A 641 18.35 25.35 -9.91
CA VAL A 641 19.39 24.68 -9.13
C VAL A 641 20.71 25.46 -9.27
N PRO A 642 21.31 25.94 -8.17
CA PRO A 642 22.57 26.67 -8.22
C PRO A 642 23.72 25.79 -8.73
N ALA A 643 24.56 26.36 -9.61
CA ALA A 643 25.86 25.80 -9.98
C ALA A 643 25.86 24.30 -10.36
N VAL A 644 24.90 23.88 -11.20
CA VAL A 644 24.87 22.52 -11.76
C VAL A 644 24.95 22.52 -13.27
N ARG A 645 25.59 21.49 -13.82
CA ARG A 645 25.79 21.36 -15.27
C ARG A 645 24.49 21.21 -16.06
N SER A 646 23.44 20.64 -15.45
CA SER A 646 22.14 20.42 -16.09
C SER A 646 21.45 21.71 -16.54
N ASN A 647 21.81 22.87 -15.98
CA ASN A 647 21.28 24.17 -16.40
C ASN A 647 21.49 24.44 -17.90
N LYS A 648 22.54 23.85 -18.49
CA LYS A 648 22.89 23.93 -19.92
C LYS A 648 22.06 22.98 -20.80
N TRP A 649 21.30 22.04 -20.24
CA TRP A 649 20.58 21.00 -20.99
C TRP A 649 19.15 21.41 -21.37
N LYS A 650 19.01 22.54 -22.08
CA LYS A 650 17.70 23.18 -22.36
C LYS A 650 16.67 22.31 -23.11
N LYS A 651 17.11 21.24 -23.79
CA LYS A 651 16.23 20.29 -24.53
C LYS A 651 16.00 18.96 -23.81
N SER A 652 16.59 18.77 -22.64
CA SER A 652 16.53 17.51 -21.89
C SER A 652 15.43 17.57 -20.84
N TRP A 653 14.50 16.61 -20.86
CA TRP A 653 13.52 16.44 -19.78
C TRP A 653 14.19 16.36 -18.41
N LYS A 654 15.35 15.67 -18.35
CA LYS A 654 16.15 15.46 -17.13
C LYS A 654 16.56 16.77 -16.44
N LYS A 655 16.78 17.86 -17.19
CA LYS A 655 17.05 19.17 -16.58
C LYS A 655 15.92 19.56 -15.62
N TYR A 656 14.70 19.59 -16.15
CA TYR A 656 13.53 20.05 -15.43
C TYR A 656 13.15 19.09 -14.30
N PHE A 657 13.37 17.78 -14.50
CA PHE A 657 13.16 16.83 -13.42
C PHE A 657 14.18 17.01 -12.28
N ILE A 658 15.44 17.33 -12.59
CA ILE A 658 16.44 17.70 -11.57
C ILE A 658 16.01 18.97 -10.80
N GLU A 659 15.40 19.95 -11.47
CA GLU A 659 14.87 21.14 -10.81
C GLU A 659 13.80 20.77 -9.76
N LEU A 660 12.83 19.94 -10.12
CA LEU A 660 11.80 19.43 -9.20
C LEU A 660 12.40 18.62 -8.06
N VAL A 661 13.29 17.67 -8.38
CA VAL A 661 13.95 16.79 -7.40
C VAL A 661 14.75 17.61 -6.38
N TYR A 662 15.45 18.64 -6.83
CA TYR A 662 16.18 19.54 -5.96
C TYR A 662 15.25 20.32 -5.01
N LEU A 663 14.20 20.94 -5.54
CA LEU A 663 13.27 21.74 -4.74
C LEU A 663 12.52 20.91 -3.70
N ARG A 664 12.25 19.63 -3.99
CA ARG A 664 11.56 18.71 -3.09
C ARG A 664 12.46 17.93 -2.15
N GLY A 665 13.77 17.88 -2.40
CA GLY A 665 14.67 16.97 -1.71
C GLY A 665 14.38 15.50 -2.04
N TYR A 666 13.87 15.21 -3.24
CA TYR A 666 13.57 13.84 -3.67
C TYR A 666 14.86 13.04 -3.92
N VAL A 667 14.79 11.72 -3.73
CA VAL A 667 15.91 10.79 -3.94
C VAL A 667 15.45 9.53 -4.66
N MET A 668 16.37 8.92 -5.42
CA MET A 668 16.20 7.66 -6.12
C MET A 668 17.11 6.59 -5.53
N LEU A 669 16.63 5.37 -5.44
CA LEU A 669 17.43 4.21 -5.00
C LEU A 669 18.36 3.75 -6.12
N TYR A 670 19.63 3.51 -5.80
CA TYR A 670 20.63 2.99 -6.72
C TYR A 670 21.20 1.65 -6.22
N PRO A 671 21.41 0.67 -7.13
CA PRO A 671 22.18 -0.53 -6.83
C PRO A 671 23.67 -0.18 -6.64
N ASN A 672 24.40 -1.02 -5.93
CA ASN A 672 25.83 -0.82 -5.62
C ASN A 672 26.59 -2.15 -5.52
N TYR A 673 26.39 -3.03 -6.51
CA TYR A 673 27.00 -4.36 -6.54
C TYR A 673 28.47 -4.31 -6.96
N ASP A 674 29.15 -5.41 -6.70
CA ASP A 674 30.57 -5.56 -7.03
C ASP A 674 30.85 -5.53 -8.53
N GLY A 675 32.02 -5.01 -8.90
CA GLY A 675 32.41 -4.86 -10.30
C GLY A 675 31.46 -4.00 -11.15
N TYR A 676 30.65 -3.16 -10.52
CA TYR A 676 29.54 -2.43 -11.16
C TYR A 676 28.51 -3.33 -11.86
N ALA A 677 28.30 -4.55 -11.37
CA ALA A 677 27.21 -5.40 -11.85
C ALA A 677 25.88 -4.64 -11.77
N SER A 678 25.18 -4.52 -12.89
CA SER A 678 24.04 -3.62 -13.02
C SER A 678 22.82 -4.28 -13.64
N LEU A 679 21.64 -3.72 -13.40
CA LEU A 679 20.38 -4.25 -13.91
C LEU A 679 20.05 -3.67 -15.29
N SER A 680 20.80 -2.65 -15.73
CA SER A 680 20.79 -2.15 -17.09
C SER A 680 22.17 -1.65 -17.51
N THR A 681 22.38 -1.52 -18.83
CA THR A 681 23.60 -0.97 -19.42
C THR A 681 23.25 -0.12 -20.63
N ASN A 682 24.04 0.91 -20.90
CA ASN A 682 23.84 1.81 -22.06
C ASN A 682 24.91 1.55 -23.12
N HIS A 683 24.48 1.39 -24.37
CA HIS A 683 25.38 1.06 -25.50
C HIS A 683 25.97 2.28 -26.22
N LEU A 684 25.63 3.48 -25.76
CA LEU A 684 26.11 4.77 -26.29
C LEU A 684 25.86 4.90 -27.80
N GLU A 685 24.64 4.62 -28.23
CA GLU A 685 24.26 4.63 -29.65
C GLU A 685 24.23 6.06 -30.20
N VAL A 686 24.63 6.24 -31.46
CA VAL A 686 24.66 7.55 -32.13
C VAL A 686 23.26 8.14 -32.27
N GLY A 687 23.04 9.38 -31.84
CA GLY A 687 21.78 10.11 -31.93
C GLY A 687 21.79 11.45 -31.20
N ALA A 688 20.70 11.84 -30.55
CA ALA A 688 20.52 13.20 -30.01
C ALA A 688 21.62 13.66 -29.04
N HIS A 689 22.18 12.74 -28.26
CA HIS A 689 23.24 13.03 -27.26
C HIS A 689 24.65 12.56 -27.67
N VAL A 690 24.75 11.66 -28.64
CA VAL A 690 26.02 11.05 -29.06
C VAL A 690 26.21 11.30 -30.54
N ARG A 691 27.20 12.10 -30.90
CA ARG A 691 27.59 12.32 -32.30
C ARG A 691 28.44 11.17 -32.82
N GLU A 692 28.44 10.98 -34.13
CA GLU A 692 29.36 10.04 -34.78
C GLU A 692 30.82 10.41 -34.45
N MET A 693 31.64 9.40 -34.18
CA MET A 693 33.02 9.55 -33.77
C MET A 693 33.88 8.38 -34.25
N GLY A 694 35.18 8.58 -34.35
CA GLY A 694 36.11 7.53 -34.76
C GLY A 694 36.09 6.33 -33.81
N ARG A 695 36.35 5.12 -34.33
CA ARG A 695 36.26 3.85 -33.58
C ARG A 695 37.00 3.86 -32.24
N GLY A 696 38.21 4.41 -32.20
CA GLY A 696 39.00 4.49 -30.96
C GLY A 696 38.36 5.39 -29.89
N GLU A 697 37.78 6.53 -30.29
CA GLU A 697 37.07 7.41 -29.36
C GLU A 697 35.75 6.78 -28.89
N TYR A 698 35.02 6.13 -29.80
CA TYR A 698 33.79 5.40 -29.47
C TYR A 698 34.06 4.34 -28.40
N LEU A 699 35.07 3.49 -28.58
CA LEU A 699 35.40 2.43 -27.61
C LEU A 699 35.77 3.00 -26.24
N ARG A 700 36.60 4.06 -26.20
CA ARG A 700 36.94 4.75 -24.95
C ARG A 700 35.72 5.34 -24.25
N ARG A 701 34.79 5.94 -25.02
CA ARG A 701 33.56 6.47 -24.43
C ARG A 701 32.63 5.34 -23.98
N LYS A 702 32.46 4.29 -24.76
CA LYS A 702 31.63 3.13 -24.40
C LYS A 702 32.03 2.55 -23.04
N GLU A 703 33.33 2.47 -22.75
CA GLU A 703 33.84 1.99 -21.45
C GLU A 703 33.37 2.85 -20.25
N MET A 704 33.09 4.13 -20.44
CA MET A 704 32.61 5.03 -19.38
C MET A 704 31.11 4.86 -19.05
N PHE A 705 30.34 4.19 -19.91
CA PHE A 705 28.88 4.05 -19.81
C PHE A 705 28.44 2.58 -19.72
N GLY A 706 29.19 1.69 -20.37
CA GLY A 706 28.94 0.26 -20.36
C GLY A 706 29.26 -0.32 -18.98
N LEU A 707 28.29 -1.07 -18.47
CA LEU A 707 28.38 -1.89 -17.27
C LEU A 707 28.12 -3.35 -17.59
N PRO A 708 28.75 -4.28 -16.83
CA PRO A 708 28.37 -5.68 -16.89
C PRO A 708 26.94 -5.85 -16.38
N LEU A 709 26.10 -6.50 -17.17
CA LEU A 709 24.76 -6.88 -16.71
C LEU A 709 24.88 -7.97 -15.65
N MET A 710 24.09 -7.83 -14.59
CA MET A 710 24.02 -8.82 -13.52
C MET A 710 23.63 -10.18 -14.12
N ALA A 711 24.48 -11.17 -13.88
CA ALA A 711 24.26 -12.53 -14.35
C ALA A 711 23.19 -13.24 -13.51
N LEU A 712 22.59 -14.28 -14.10
CA LEU A 712 21.75 -15.20 -13.34
C LEU A 712 22.62 -15.95 -12.33
N GLY A 713 22.34 -15.75 -11.05
CA GLY A 713 22.92 -16.49 -9.96
C GLY A 713 21.91 -16.55 -8.82
N GLY A 714 21.80 -17.70 -8.16
CA GLY A 714 20.74 -17.96 -7.18
C GLY A 714 20.60 -16.82 -6.16
N ALA A 715 21.70 -16.27 -5.66
CA ALA A 715 21.68 -15.21 -4.65
C ALA A 715 22.12 -13.81 -5.14
N ALA A 716 22.29 -13.59 -6.45
CA ALA A 716 22.95 -12.38 -6.97
C ALA A 716 22.30 -11.05 -6.50
N LEU A 717 20.97 -10.98 -6.50
CA LEU A 717 20.22 -9.78 -6.06
C LEU A 717 20.28 -9.51 -4.55
N VAL A 718 20.56 -10.54 -3.77
CA VAL A 718 20.63 -10.44 -2.30
C VAL A 718 22.05 -10.70 -1.80
N ASP A 719 23.05 -10.52 -2.66
CA ASP A 719 24.43 -10.30 -2.26
C ASP A 719 24.58 -8.88 -1.67
N LEU A 720 23.81 -8.66 -0.62
CA LEU A 720 23.62 -7.42 0.10
C LEU A 720 23.88 -7.70 1.59
N PRO A 721 24.15 -6.65 2.39
CA PRO A 721 24.21 -6.79 3.84
C PRO A 721 22.94 -7.46 4.40
N ALA A 722 23.12 -8.40 5.33
CA ALA A 722 22.03 -9.23 5.87
C ALA A 722 21.18 -9.98 4.81
N ARG A 723 21.69 -10.11 3.58
CA ARG A 723 21.02 -10.74 2.43
C ARG A 723 19.64 -10.15 2.12
N THR A 724 19.41 -8.87 2.40
CA THR A 724 18.13 -8.18 2.19
C THR A 724 18.37 -6.73 1.80
N LEU A 725 17.37 -6.08 1.19
CA LEU A 725 17.37 -4.63 1.09
C LEU A 725 17.45 -3.98 2.48
N PRO A 726 18.30 -2.96 2.69
CA PRO A 726 18.40 -2.28 3.97
C PRO A 726 17.11 -1.53 4.34
N PRO A 727 16.80 -1.36 5.63
CA PRO A 727 15.79 -0.40 6.06
C PRO A 727 16.12 1.02 5.57
N TRP A 728 15.10 1.84 5.30
CA TRP A 728 15.25 3.20 4.75
C TRP A 728 16.30 4.04 5.48
N ARG A 729 16.25 4.03 6.82
CA ARG A 729 17.16 4.82 7.68
C ARG A 729 18.63 4.41 7.60
N ARG A 730 18.94 3.25 7.01
CA ARG A 730 20.31 2.76 6.84
C ARG A 730 20.89 3.01 5.45
N LEU A 731 20.10 3.53 4.51
CA LEU A 731 20.58 3.85 3.17
C LEU A 731 21.43 5.13 3.21
N PRO A 732 22.68 5.10 2.72
CA PRO A 732 23.47 6.32 2.53
C PRO A 732 22.76 7.25 1.53
N VAL A 733 22.89 8.57 1.70
CA VAL A 733 22.24 9.57 0.84
C VAL A 733 23.28 10.45 0.18
N LEU A 734 23.11 10.68 -1.13
CA LEU A 734 23.97 11.53 -1.95
C LEU A 734 23.18 12.68 -2.57
N ASN A 735 23.77 13.87 -2.55
CA ASN A 735 23.23 15.04 -3.25
C ASN A 735 23.51 15.00 -4.77
N LEU A 736 23.07 16.03 -5.51
CA LEU A 736 23.28 16.13 -6.96
C LEU A 736 24.76 16.13 -7.41
N THR A 737 25.72 16.46 -6.55
CA THR A 737 27.16 16.48 -6.90
C THR A 737 27.91 15.22 -6.45
N GLY A 738 27.18 14.23 -5.92
CA GLY A 738 27.70 12.95 -5.44
C GLY A 738 28.40 13.03 -4.08
N CYS A 739 28.11 14.06 -3.29
CA CYS A 739 28.59 14.18 -1.91
C CYS A 739 27.58 13.56 -0.93
N LEU A 740 28.08 13.02 0.18
CA LEU A 740 27.25 12.52 1.29
C LEU A 740 26.37 13.63 1.87
N SER A 741 25.14 13.28 2.23
CA SER A 741 24.14 14.17 2.83
C SER A 741 23.11 13.34 3.60
N THR A 742 22.00 13.96 4.00
CA THR A 742 20.81 13.29 4.56
C THR A 742 19.55 13.77 3.84
N VAL A 743 18.46 13.00 3.91
CA VAL A 743 17.18 13.41 3.30
C VAL A 743 16.71 14.76 3.85
N ASP A 744 16.86 14.98 5.16
CA ASP A 744 16.45 16.23 5.82
C ASP A 744 17.26 17.43 5.33
N GLU A 745 18.56 17.27 5.13
CA GLU A 745 19.41 18.32 4.54
C GLU A 745 18.98 18.66 3.11
N LEU A 746 18.65 17.66 2.30
CA LEU A 746 18.19 17.85 0.92
C LEU A 746 16.84 18.57 0.87
N ILE A 747 15.90 18.21 1.75
CA ILE A 747 14.62 18.91 1.90
C ILE A 747 14.87 20.36 2.33
N GLY A 748 15.74 20.58 3.31
CA GLY A 748 16.11 21.91 3.79
C GLY A 748 16.72 22.79 2.70
N GLN A 749 17.63 22.24 1.89
CA GLN A 749 18.23 22.93 0.75
C GLN A 749 17.18 23.32 -0.31
N GLY A 750 16.27 22.39 -0.63
CA GLY A 750 15.17 22.66 -1.56
C GLY A 750 14.22 23.74 -1.04
N ALA A 751 13.86 23.69 0.24
CA ALA A 751 13.00 24.67 0.91
C ALA A 751 13.65 26.06 0.97
N ALA A 752 14.93 26.14 1.32
CA ALA A 752 15.68 27.40 1.32
C ALA A 752 15.72 28.01 -0.08
N ARG A 753 16.04 27.19 -1.11
CA ARG A 753 16.04 27.67 -2.49
C ARG A 753 14.65 28.13 -2.94
N ARG A 754 13.60 27.44 -2.53
CA ARG A 754 12.21 27.82 -2.82
C ARG A 754 11.87 29.19 -2.21
N ALA A 755 12.26 29.43 -0.96
CA ALA A 755 12.09 30.73 -0.31
C ALA A 755 12.84 31.84 -1.06
N ASP A 756 14.10 31.59 -1.45
CA ASP A 756 14.91 32.55 -2.22
C ASP A 756 14.31 32.88 -3.61
N LEU A 757 13.69 31.90 -4.27
CA LEU A 757 13.18 32.05 -5.63
C LEU A 757 11.79 32.70 -5.69
N PHE A 758 10.93 32.42 -4.71
CA PHE A 758 9.49 32.70 -4.79
C PHE A 758 8.92 33.47 -3.59
N ASP A 759 9.76 33.87 -2.62
CA ASP A 759 9.35 34.56 -1.37
C ASP A 759 8.26 33.79 -0.60
N CYS A 760 8.37 32.47 -0.63
CA CYS A 760 7.41 31.53 -0.06
C CYS A 760 7.44 31.51 1.48
N GLN A 761 6.27 31.60 2.13
CA GLN A 761 6.12 31.33 3.56
C GLN A 761 5.56 29.92 3.81
N GLY A 762 6.23 29.13 4.66
CA GLY A 762 5.79 27.80 5.09
C GLY A 762 6.23 26.62 4.19
N PRO A 763 5.93 25.36 4.56
CA PRO A 763 6.28 24.19 3.77
C PRO A 763 5.35 24.01 2.56
N ALA A 764 5.88 23.52 1.44
CA ALA A 764 5.07 23.13 0.29
C ALA A 764 4.34 21.82 0.57
N LEU A 765 3.09 21.69 0.12
CA LEU A 765 2.31 20.48 0.27
C LEU A 765 2.93 19.36 -0.60
N PRO A 766 2.98 18.10 -0.14
CA PRO A 766 3.51 16.99 -0.93
C PRO A 766 2.76 16.83 -2.26
N TYR A 767 3.50 16.64 -3.35
CA TYR A 767 2.98 16.42 -4.71
C TYR A 767 2.10 17.53 -5.29
N ASP A 768 2.12 18.72 -4.69
CA ASP A 768 1.29 19.85 -5.11
C ASP A 768 2.17 20.96 -5.69
N VAL A 769 2.11 21.11 -7.02
CA VAL A 769 2.92 22.08 -7.76
C VAL A 769 2.53 23.54 -7.46
N PRO A 770 1.26 23.92 -7.34
CA PRO A 770 0.90 25.28 -6.95
C PRO A 770 1.55 25.75 -5.64
N SER A 771 1.51 24.94 -4.57
CA SER A 771 2.17 25.26 -3.31
C SER A 771 3.69 25.27 -3.40
N LEU A 772 4.29 24.49 -4.32
CA LEU A 772 5.73 24.56 -4.60
C LEU A 772 6.13 25.94 -5.11
N PHE A 773 5.27 26.60 -5.89
CA PHE A 773 5.48 27.93 -6.45
C PHE A 773 4.76 29.04 -5.66
N CYS A 774 4.17 28.72 -4.50
CA CYS A 774 3.39 29.67 -3.69
C CYS A 774 2.25 30.36 -4.44
N VAL A 775 1.63 29.60 -5.33
CA VAL A 775 0.38 29.96 -6.00
C VAL A 775 -0.76 29.31 -5.21
N HIS A 776 -1.70 30.13 -4.75
CA HIS A 776 -2.87 29.72 -3.96
C HIS A 776 -4.11 29.53 -4.81
#